data_AF-A0A0B2VZP2-F1
#
_entry.id   AF-A0A0B2VZP2-F1
#
_cell.length_a   1.000
_cell.length_b   1.000
_cell.length_c   1.000
_cell.angle_alpha   90.00
_cell.angle_beta   90.00
_cell.angle_gamma   90.00
#
_symmetry.space_group_name_H-M   'P 1'
#
loop_
_entity.id
_entity.type
_entity.pdbx_description
1 polymer ?
#
loop_
_entity_poly.entity_id
_entity_poly.type
_entity_poly.pdbx_seq_one_letter_code
_entity_poly.pdbx_strand_id
1 'polypeptide(L)'
;SCEVIAELVRGTLEAVRSIGIADNYIAHFVNAKLDVNDFGQNGLDVALYLAYALPSSCINEFLLTAERLSTQLSYLREYDVEILERNAFLSASVELDLYSLCNSSYARRELPTKQMRRAIFLLSYIRNKGMFTDDSANTELVYALLFCVAVSCMVGFENAIERRSASAQMLALEEAVKETVMLNENGRRLLLRSAVQFALEHSISLTLLLALRQLGDGLDLSQIGNDLRSRIRDDGLRQRICCAASAVALKAVCDPIEWDVSCANDWVCRCELDSSLANSDSSTLLACFVCEGRSFFEGSLFIFQESEEGTDVNALNCALLRVLQRSCSSLDVMGSALRDFLLCALITALESCKIQSKHDHYAHFFLLFASLTIRLFIGCSRTAESTKEDPSFSEFRQEWNEFYRQAAEGIVVEWFLSLSERVAISHPALLRVLSSATHYCEESTFHDAKLPPRFDVELDCKNYPEWLQSIVIPLVPLFSHPLVDVQFAALRILRAVTVEMMLLENRSEEKEEEADESLALVEKKNLPVILTRILNSSPEAKADVPPVLLAWDAFVESLARFQLTDRVAYCNSMNVVLDDVMSKIFELLPQNPHACDIVLDYSLFRIERSHSGLPILSQYVFGLFYRTLTTLPALIRQWYTSLPRAAANLVDMYTTKHVAPLIWKKERDLISVQKMPRSLEVRVLGAVREIVAEYDLEDAKMTLLVELPADYPLSVPIIENENAIVNRDVKRKWLLQLTLFLAHQNGSVMDGILMWAKNIARHLEGAEDCTICMMTVHSKTLQLPRIRCKQCKNRFHADCLRKWFETSSQSTCPLCRSNFRTAQL
;
A
#
# COMPACT_ATOMS: atom_id res chain seq x y z
N SER A 1 16.80 51.54 -12.54
CA SER A 1 15.38 51.87 -12.29
C SER A 1 14.61 51.72 -13.59
N CYS A 2 13.31 51.41 -13.54
CA CYS A 2 12.44 51.30 -14.72
C CYS A 2 12.48 52.54 -15.63
N GLU A 3 12.63 53.73 -15.05
CA GLU A 3 12.73 55.00 -15.79
C GLU A 3 13.96 55.07 -16.71
N VAL A 4 15.12 54.59 -16.23
CA VAL A 4 16.36 54.57 -17.03
C VAL A 4 16.25 53.61 -18.21
N ILE A 5 15.56 52.47 -18.04
CA ILE A 5 15.32 51.51 -19.12
C ILE A 5 14.38 52.13 -20.16
N ALA A 6 13.28 52.76 -19.72
CA ALA A 6 12.33 53.40 -20.62
C ALA A 6 12.96 54.55 -21.43
N GLU A 7 13.85 55.34 -20.82
CA GLU A 7 14.57 56.42 -21.48
C GLU A 7 15.61 55.90 -22.49
N LEU A 8 16.37 54.85 -22.12
CA LEU A 8 17.31 54.18 -23.00
C LEU A 8 16.61 53.55 -24.22
N VAL A 9 15.47 52.89 -23.99
CA VAL A 9 14.64 52.29 -25.04
C VAL A 9 14.13 53.36 -26.00
N ARG A 10 13.66 54.50 -25.48
CA ARG A 10 13.19 55.61 -26.31
C ARG A 10 14.30 56.18 -27.19
N GLY A 11 15.46 56.48 -26.62
CA GLY A 11 16.62 56.98 -27.37
C GLY A 11 17.13 55.97 -28.40
N THR A 12 17.07 54.67 -28.09
CA THR A 12 17.44 53.61 -29.04
C THR A 12 16.44 53.52 -30.20
N LEU A 13 15.13 53.61 -29.94
CA LEU A 13 14.11 53.60 -30.99
C LEU A 13 14.21 54.82 -31.89
N GLU A 14 14.51 56.00 -31.35
CA GLU A 14 14.76 57.22 -32.13
C GLU A 14 15.96 57.05 -33.05
N ALA A 15 17.06 56.47 -32.55
CA ALA A 15 18.25 56.16 -33.35
C ALA A 15 17.95 55.12 -34.46
N VAL A 16 17.23 54.04 -34.14
CA VAL A 16 16.85 52.99 -35.10
C VAL A 16 15.94 53.52 -36.20
N ARG A 17 14.96 54.37 -35.84
CA ARG A 17 14.08 55.05 -36.81
C ARG A 17 14.85 56.01 -37.70
N SER A 18 15.86 56.70 -37.16
CA SER A 18 16.72 57.61 -37.95
C SER A 18 17.53 56.91 -39.04
N ILE A 19 17.76 55.60 -38.90
CA ILE A 19 18.48 54.74 -39.87
C ILE A 19 17.51 54.09 -40.88
N GLY A 20 16.21 54.37 -40.79
CA GLY A 20 15.19 53.93 -41.76
C GLY A 20 14.61 52.53 -41.51
N ILE A 21 14.83 51.94 -40.32
CA ILE A 21 14.22 50.66 -39.95
C ILE A 21 12.75 50.88 -39.59
N ALA A 22 11.85 50.17 -40.27
CA ALA A 22 10.40 50.27 -39.99
C ALA A 22 10.03 49.59 -38.67
N ASP A 23 9.03 50.14 -37.99
CA ASP A 23 8.55 49.68 -36.68
C ASP A 23 8.13 48.18 -36.66
N ASN A 24 7.67 47.63 -37.79
CA ASN A 24 7.31 46.20 -37.92
C ASN A 24 8.53 45.28 -37.79
N TYR A 25 9.71 45.68 -38.28
CA TYR A 25 10.94 44.89 -38.11
C TYR A 25 11.39 44.87 -36.65
N ILE A 26 11.15 45.96 -35.93
CA ILE A 26 11.43 46.06 -34.49
C ILE A 26 10.47 45.14 -33.72
N ALA A 27 9.19 45.13 -34.09
CA ALA A 27 8.20 44.22 -33.50
C ALA A 27 8.55 42.74 -33.72
N HIS A 28 8.93 42.38 -34.96
CA HIS A 28 9.38 41.03 -35.30
C HIS A 28 10.65 40.63 -34.52
N PHE A 29 11.60 41.55 -34.35
CA PHE A 29 12.81 41.32 -33.56
C PHE A 29 12.49 41.03 -32.09
N VAL A 30 11.62 41.84 -31.46
CA VAL A 30 11.18 41.62 -30.08
C VAL A 30 10.49 40.26 -29.95
N ASN A 31 9.59 39.94 -30.89
CA ASN A 31 8.86 38.68 -30.86
C ASN A 31 9.78 37.45 -31.04
N ALA A 32 10.79 37.53 -31.91
CA ALA A 32 11.78 36.48 -32.09
C ALA A 32 12.66 36.27 -30.84
N LYS A 33 12.93 37.34 -30.08
CA LYS A 33 13.75 37.26 -28.85
C LYS A 33 13.03 36.62 -27.66
N LEU A 34 11.70 36.68 -27.62
CA LEU A 34 10.90 35.96 -26.61
C LEU A 34 11.07 34.44 -26.68
N ASP A 35 11.44 33.91 -27.86
CA ASP A 35 11.58 32.48 -28.14
C ASP A 35 12.99 31.90 -27.87
N VAL A 36 13.97 32.74 -27.50
CA VAL A 36 15.38 32.34 -27.29
C VAL A 36 15.65 31.92 -25.84
N ASN A 37 16.51 30.90 -25.63
CA ASN A 37 16.91 30.42 -24.30
C ASN A 37 17.61 31.52 -23.46
N ASP A 38 18.64 32.15 -24.03
CA ASP A 38 19.42 33.21 -23.40
C ASP A 38 18.66 34.54 -23.42
N PHE A 39 17.90 34.77 -22.35
CA PHE A 39 17.21 36.03 -22.10
C PHE A 39 17.72 36.59 -20.78
N GLY A 40 18.42 37.73 -20.84
CA GLY A 40 19.02 38.35 -19.66
C GLY A 40 17.97 38.73 -18.60
N GLN A 41 18.40 38.95 -17.35
CA GLN A 41 17.52 39.21 -16.20
C GLN A 41 16.50 40.34 -16.42
N ASN A 42 16.82 41.35 -17.25
CA ASN A 42 15.94 42.48 -17.57
C ASN A 42 15.33 42.40 -18.98
N GLY A 43 15.49 41.28 -19.69
CA GLY A 43 15.08 41.15 -21.09
C GLY A 43 13.58 41.32 -21.30
N LEU A 44 12.75 40.89 -20.34
CA LEU A 44 11.29 40.93 -20.44
C LEU A 44 10.77 42.36 -20.30
N ASP A 45 11.33 43.11 -19.35
CA ASP A 45 11.01 44.51 -19.16
C ASP A 45 11.40 45.33 -20.40
N VAL A 46 12.61 45.11 -20.94
CA VAL A 46 13.07 45.78 -22.17
C VAL A 46 12.15 45.45 -23.34
N ALA A 47 11.74 44.19 -23.50
CA ALA A 47 10.80 43.78 -24.54
C ALA A 47 9.44 44.47 -24.39
N LEU A 48 8.90 44.54 -23.15
CA LEU A 48 7.64 45.22 -22.86
C LEU A 48 7.73 46.73 -23.14
N TYR A 49 8.78 47.42 -22.68
CA TYR A 49 8.98 48.85 -22.95
C TYR A 49 9.13 49.14 -24.45
N LEU A 50 9.86 48.30 -25.18
CA LEU A 50 9.94 48.39 -26.64
C LEU A 50 8.56 48.24 -27.28
N ALA A 51 7.81 47.21 -26.90
CA ALA A 51 6.48 46.96 -27.44
C ALA A 51 5.49 48.10 -27.13
N TYR A 52 5.57 48.72 -25.94
CA TYR A 52 4.71 49.84 -25.56
C TYR A 52 4.99 51.11 -26.37
N ALA A 53 6.24 51.33 -26.75
CA ALA A 53 6.70 52.49 -27.53
C ALA A 53 6.44 52.38 -29.04
N LEU A 54 6.07 51.21 -29.53
CA LEU A 54 5.67 51.00 -30.92
C LEU A 54 4.22 51.45 -31.18
N PRO A 55 3.90 51.90 -32.40
CA PRO A 55 2.56 52.32 -32.77
C PRO A 55 1.56 51.15 -32.78
N SER A 56 0.27 51.47 -32.63
CA SER A 56 -0.82 50.48 -32.63
C SER A 56 -0.91 49.65 -33.93
N SER A 57 -0.31 50.11 -35.02
CA SER A 57 -0.21 49.34 -36.27
C SER A 57 0.62 48.06 -36.14
N CYS A 58 1.49 47.96 -35.12
CA CYS A 58 2.33 46.80 -34.87
C CYS A 58 1.70 45.77 -33.91
N ILE A 59 0.45 45.95 -33.49
CA ILE A 59 -0.21 45.08 -32.51
C ILE A 59 -0.23 43.61 -32.95
N ASN A 60 -0.61 43.35 -34.21
CA ASN A 60 -0.75 41.98 -34.74
C ASN A 60 0.59 41.24 -34.83
N GLU A 61 1.73 41.96 -34.82
CA GLU A 61 3.07 41.34 -34.80
C GLU A 61 3.38 40.67 -33.46
N PHE A 62 2.66 41.05 -32.39
CA PHE A 62 2.84 40.49 -31.03
C PHE A 62 1.81 39.44 -30.66
N LEU A 63 0.60 39.52 -31.23
CA LEU A 63 -0.49 38.58 -30.95
C LEU A 63 -0.24 37.21 -31.60
N LEU A 64 -1.10 36.24 -31.29
CA LEU A 64 -0.98 34.87 -31.81
C LEU A 64 -1.99 34.63 -32.93
N THR A 65 -1.49 34.32 -34.12
CA THR A 65 -2.29 33.69 -35.17
C THR A 65 -2.67 32.26 -34.77
N ALA A 66 -3.65 31.66 -35.45
CA ALA A 66 -4.05 30.28 -35.20
C ALA A 66 -2.87 29.30 -35.39
N GLU A 67 -2.14 29.42 -36.50
CA GLU A 67 -0.94 28.60 -36.76
C GLU A 67 0.10 28.72 -35.64
N ARG A 68 0.37 29.95 -35.17
CA ARG A 68 1.35 30.18 -34.12
C ARG A 68 0.87 29.68 -32.77
N LEU A 69 -0.42 29.81 -32.45
CA LEU A 69 -1.02 29.21 -31.26
C LEU A 69 -0.84 27.68 -31.30
N SER A 70 -1.14 27.03 -32.42
CA SER A 70 -0.96 25.59 -32.61
C SER A 70 0.50 25.16 -32.38
N THR A 71 1.46 25.87 -32.97
CA THR A 71 2.90 25.61 -32.74
C THR A 71 3.31 25.84 -31.29
N GLN A 72 2.79 26.87 -30.62
CA GLN A 72 3.12 27.12 -29.23
C GLN A 72 2.53 26.07 -28.28
N LEU A 73 1.31 25.59 -28.56
CA LEU A 73 0.67 24.51 -27.81
C LEU A 73 1.32 23.16 -28.08
N SER A 74 1.90 22.91 -29.26
CA SER A 74 2.62 21.66 -29.53
C SER A 74 3.87 21.52 -28.67
N TYR A 75 4.58 22.62 -28.36
CA TYR A 75 5.69 22.60 -27.40
C TYR A 75 5.26 22.29 -25.96
N LEU A 76 3.96 22.44 -25.65
CA LEU A 76 3.42 22.06 -24.34
C LEU A 76 3.12 20.56 -24.25
N ARG A 77 3.02 19.86 -25.38
CA ARG A 77 2.76 18.41 -25.41
C ARG A 77 3.87 17.60 -24.72
N GLU A 78 5.09 18.14 -24.68
CA GLU A 78 6.21 17.55 -23.94
C GLU A 78 5.92 17.39 -22.43
N TYR A 79 4.92 18.11 -21.91
CA TYR A 79 4.44 18.10 -20.53
C TYR A 79 3.11 17.35 -20.36
N ASP A 80 2.53 16.76 -21.42
CA ASP A 80 1.24 16.08 -21.36
C ASP A 80 1.25 14.87 -20.41
N VAL A 81 2.40 14.20 -20.23
CA VAL A 81 2.57 13.13 -19.24
C VAL A 81 2.35 13.64 -17.83
N GLU A 82 3.00 14.77 -17.51
CA GLU A 82 2.89 15.40 -16.20
C GLU A 82 1.45 15.88 -15.96
N ILE A 83 0.77 16.33 -17.01
CA ILE A 83 -0.65 16.69 -16.96
C ILE A 83 -1.54 15.46 -16.72
N LEU A 84 -1.32 14.37 -17.47
CA LEU A 84 -2.02 13.10 -17.30
C LEU A 84 -1.83 12.56 -15.89
N GLU A 85 -0.61 12.54 -15.35
CA GLU A 85 -0.33 12.14 -13.97
C GLU A 85 -1.12 12.96 -12.93
N ARG A 86 -1.29 14.26 -13.17
CA ARG A 86 -1.86 15.22 -12.22
C ARG A 86 -3.38 15.28 -12.20
N ASN A 87 -4.08 14.92 -13.29
CA ASN A 87 -5.55 14.78 -13.29
C ASN A 87 -6.07 13.69 -12.33
N ALA A 88 -5.21 12.78 -11.87
CA ALA A 88 -5.50 11.87 -10.77
C ALA A 88 -5.78 12.60 -9.43
N PHE A 89 -5.32 13.84 -9.26
CA PHE A 89 -5.45 14.62 -8.04
C PHE A 89 -6.81 15.34 -7.90
N LEU A 90 -7.42 15.76 -9.01
CA LEU A 90 -8.70 16.49 -8.99
C LEU A 90 -9.95 15.60 -8.96
N SER A 91 -9.78 14.29 -9.05
CA SER A 91 -10.87 13.33 -9.27
C SER A 91 -10.84 12.12 -8.34
N ALA A 92 -9.82 11.99 -7.48
CA ALA A 92 -9.76 10.95 -6.46
C ALA A 92 -10.28 11.50 -5.13
N SER A 93 -11.30 10.87 -4.57
CA SER A 93 -11.70 10.98 -3.16
C SER A 93 -10.70 10.33 -2.18
N VAL A 94 -9.48 10.06 -2.65
CA VAL A 94 -8.37 9.49 -1.88
C VAL A 94 -7.11 10.30 -2.19
N GLU A 95 -6.76 11.22 -1.29
CA GLU A 95 -5.44 11.86 -1.27
C GLU A 95 -4.35 10.80 -1.02
N LEU A 96 -3.76 10.28 -2.09
CA LEU A 96 -2.45 9.65 -2.05
C LEU A 96 -1.44 10.60 -2.70
N ASP A 97 -0.43 10.99 -1.93
CA ASP A 97 0.70 11.84 -2.32
C ASP A 97 1.49 11.20 -3.48
N LEU A 98 1.00 11.36 -4.72
CA LEU A 98 1.82 11.33 -5.94
C LEU A 98 3.03 12.28 -5.79
N TYR A 99 2.89 13.32 -4.97
CA TYR A 99 3.96 14.21 -4.52
C TYR A 99 5.19 13.46 -3.97
N SER A 100 5.00 12.34 -3.27
CA SER A 100 6.10 11.53 -2.73
C SER A 100 6.83 10.65 -3.77
N LEU A 101 6.22 10.46 -4.95
CA LEU A 101 6.83 9.77 -6.09
C LEU A 101 7.78 10.71 -6.83
N CYS A 102 7.48 12.02 -6.86
CA CYS A 102 8.25 13.02 -7.60
C CYS A 102 9.45 13.61 -6.82
N ASN A 103 9.58 13.35 -5.52
CA ASN A 103 10.45 14.14 -4.64
C ASN A 103 11.86 13.56 -4.37
N SER A 104 12.29 12.48 -5.03
CA SER A 104 13.66 11.96 -4.87
C SER A 104 14.44 11.93 -6.18
N SER A 105 15.19 13.00 -6.43
CA SER A 105 16.34 13.05 -7.34
C SER A 105 16.08 12.71 -8.82
N TYR A 106 15.07 13.30 -9.45
CA TYR A 106 14.92 13.24 -10.91
C TYR A 106 15.20 14.58 -11.58
N ALA A 107 15.81 14.48 -12.76
CA ALA A 107 16.28 15.58 -13.57
C ALA A 107 15.22 16.68 -13.63
N ARG A 108 15.55 17.83 -13.06
CA ARG A 108 14.79 19.08 -13.20
C ARG A 108 14.62 19.32 -14.70
N ARG A 109 13.48 18.92 -15.29
CA ARG A 109 13.04 19.61 -16.50
C ARG A 109 12.78 21.03 -16.04
N GLU A 110 13.55 21.96 -16.60
CA GLU A 110 13.30 23.37 -16.34
C GLU A 110 11.84 23.63 -16.71
N LEU A 111 11.12 24.37 -15.86
CA LEU A 111 9.80 24.88 -16.18
C LEU A 111 9.77 25.40 -17.63
N PRO A 112 8.59 25.45 -18.30
CA PRO A 112 8.45 26.01 -19.65
C PRO A 112 8.70 27.54 -19.65
N THR A 113 9.92 27.97 -19.34
CA THR A 113 10.34 29.34 -19.07
C THR A 113 10.13 30.22 -20.29
N LYS A 114 10.28 29.68 -21.50
CA LYS A 114 9.95 30.38 -22.75
C LYS A 114 8.46 30.71 -22.84
N GLN A 115 7.61 29.71 -22.65
CA GLN A 115 6.17 29.83 -22.79
C GLN A 115 5.58 30.68 -21.67
N MET A 116 6.11 30.56 -20.46
CA MET A 116 5.79 31.44 -19.33
C MET A 116 6.19 32.89 -19.60
N ARG A 117 7.42 33.15 -20.05
CA ARG A 117 7.86 34.52 -20.40
C ARG A 117 6.98 35.11 -21.49
N ARG A 118 6.61 34.32 -22.50
CA ARG A 118 5.71 34.76 -23.57
C ARG A 118 4.29 35.04 -23.04
N ALA A 119 3.74 34.18 -22.19
CA ALA A 119 2.44 34.41 -21.58
C ALA A 119 2.42 35.67 -20.71
N ILE A 120 3.46 35.89 -19.89
CA ILE A 120 3.61 37.11 -19.08
C ILE A 120 3.73 38.34 -19.97
N PHE A 121 4.53 38.28 -21.04
CA PHE A 121 4.65 39.37 -22.02
C PHE A 121 3.30 39.72 -22.63
N LEU A 122 2.57 38.72 -23.15
CA LEU A 122 1.28 38.90 -23.81
C LEU A 122 0.24 39.50 -22.86
N LEU A 123 0.07 38.93 -21.66
CA LEU A 123 -0.88 39.45 -20.67
C LEU A 123 -0.55 40.88 -20.26
N SER A 124 0.73 41.17 -19.98
CA SER A 124 1.18 42.51 -19.59
C SER A 124 0.96 43.51 -20.73
N TYR A 125 1.20 43.10 -21.98
CA TYR A 125 0.97 43.93 -23.15
C TYR A 125 -0.52 44.25 -23.34
N ILE A 126 -1.36 43.22 -23.29
CA ILE A 126 -2.82 43.30 -23.45
C ILE A 126 -3.45 44.17 -22.35
N ARG A 127 -3.03 43.97 -21.08
CA ARG A 127 -3.54 44.72 -19.92
C ARG A 127 -3.17 46.20 -20.01
N ASN A 128 -1.93 46.52 -20.34
CA ASN A 128 -1.47 47.91 -20.41
C ASN A 128 -2.17 48.69 -21.53
N LYS A 129 -2.40 48.05 -22.68
CA LYS A 129 -3.12 48.66 -23.82
C LYS A 129 -4.64 48.61 -23.68
N GLY A 130 -5.18 47.98 -22.62
CA GLY A 130 -6.63 47.89 -22.37
C GLY A 130 -7.40 47.18 -23.48
N MET A 131 -6.80 46.17 -24.12
CA MET A 131 -7.34 45.60 -25.36
C MET A 131 -8.48 44.60 -25.14
N PHE A 132 -8.52 43.93 -23.99
CA PHE A 132 -9.52 42.91 -23.71
C PHE A 132 -10.77 43.56 -23.12
N THR A 133 -11.87 43.45 -23.85
CA THR A 133 -13.21 43.96 -23.48
C THR A 133 -14.23 42.89 -23.82
N ASP A 134 -15.42 42.98 -23.23
CA ASP A 134 -16.49 41.97 -23.39
C ASP A 134 -16.91 41.76 -24.86
N ASP A 135 -16.65 42.73 -25.74
CA ASP A 135 -16.97 42.71 -27.18
C ASP A 135 -15.72 42.58 -28.08
N SER A 136 -14.57 42.11 -27.55
CA SER A 136 -13.33 42.09 -28.35
C SER A 136 -13.44 41.14 -29.56
N ALA A 137 -13.49 41.71 -30.77
CA ALA A 137 -13.63 40.95 -32.03
C ALA A 137 -12.29 40.50 -32.65
N ASN A 138 -11.15 40.86 -32.05
CA ASN A 138 -9.84 40.50 -32.58
C ASN A 138 -9.49 39.05 -32.22
N THR A 139 -9.58 38.14 -33.19
CA THR A 139 -9.30 36.71 -33.00
C THR A 139 -7.90 36.42 -32.49
N GLU A 140 -6.88 37.17 -32.93
CA GLU A 140 -5.49 36.96 -32.51
C GLU A 140 -5.27 37.35 -31.04
N LEU A 141 -6.03 38.33 -30.55
CA LEU A 141 -6.04 38.71 -29.14
C LEU A 141 -6.61 37.56 -28.28
N VAL A 142 -7.71 36.96 -28.74
CA VAL A 142 -8.36 35.88 -28.02
C VAL A 142 -7.48 34.62 -28.02
N TYR A 143 -6.77 34.33 -29.11
CA TYR A 143 -5.78 33.24 -29.17
C TYR A 143 -4.57 33.48 -28.26
N ALA A 144 -4.08 34.71 -28.18
CA ALA A 144 -3.04 35.08 -27.21
C ALA A 144 -3.49 34.84 -25.76
N LEU A 145 -4.73 35.19 -25.43
CA LEU A 145 -5.30 34.95 -24.10
C LEU A 145 -5.54 33.45 -23.82
N LEU A 146 -6.00 32.67 -24.80
CA LEU A 146 -6.13 31.20 -24.66
C LEU A 146 -4.77 30.55 -24.36
N PHE A 147 -3.70 30.98 -25.03
CA PHE A 147 -2.34 30.52 -24.73
C PHE A 147 -1.93 30.89 -23.29
N CYS A 148 -2.22 32.12 -22.86
CA CYS A 148 -1.88 32.57 -21.52
C CYS A 148 -2.61 31.78 -20.43
N VAL A 149 -3.90 31.49 -20.65
CA VAL A 149 -4.70 30.62 -19.76
C VAL A 149 -4.13 29.21 -19.76
N ALA A 150 -3.83 28.62 -20.91
CA ALA A 150 -3.19 27.30 -21.04
C ALA A 150 -1.89 27.19 -20.24
N VAL A 151 -0.99 28.17 -20.41
CA VAL A 151 0.28 28.21 -19.66
C VAL A 151 0.04 28.42 -18.16
N SER A 152 -0.87 29.32 -17.78
CA SER A 152 -1.20 29.56 -16.36
C SER A 152 -1.85 28.36 -15.70
N CYS A 153 -2.66 27.58 -16.42
CA CYS A 153 -3.22 26.33 -15.90
C CYS A 153 -2.11 25.37 -15.53
N MET A 154 -1.17 25.10 -16.46
CA MET A 154 -0.03 24.21 -16.18
C MET A 154 0.81 24.67 -14.99
N VAL A 155 1.07 25.97 -14.89
CA VAL A 155 1.85 26.58 -13.80
C VAL A 155 1.13 26.45 -12.45
N GLY A 156 -0.18 26.68 -12.40
CA GLY A 156 -1.01 26.45 -11.22
C GLY A 156 -1.01 24.99 -10.78
N PHE A 157 -0.98 24.07 -11.75
CA PHE A 157 -0.84 22.64 -11.46
C PHE A 157 0.54 22.28 -10.86
N GLU A 158 1.62 22.94 -11.25
CA GLU A 158 2.95 22.75 -10.65
C GLU A 158 3.03 23.27 -9.20
N ASN A 159 2.45 24.45 -8.94
CA ASN A 159 2.49 25.11 -7.63
C ASN A 159 1.71 24.35 -6.55
N ALA A 160 0.54 23.79 -6.89
CA ALA A 160 -0.28 23.03 -5.95
C ALA A 160 0.40 21.74 -5.46
N ILE A 161 1.30 21.19 -6.27
CA ILE A 161 1.95 19.90 -6.01
C ILE A 161 3.28 20.10 -5.30
N GLU A 162 4.15 20.99 -5.79
CA GLU A 162 5.54 20.98 -5.33
C GLU A 162 5.76 21.42 -3.88
N ARG A 163 4.78 22.06 -3.21
CA ARG A 163 4.98 22.87 -1.98
C ARG A 163 6.27 23.73 -2.03
N ARG A 164 6.79 24.00 -3.22
CA ARG A 164 7.89 24.93 -3.43
C ARG A 164 7.32 26.32 -3.28
N SER A 165 8.15 27.27 -2.87
CA SER A 165 7.84 28.67 -3.06
C SER A 165 7.73 28.90 -4.57
N ALA A 166 6.48 28.92 -5.07
CA ALA A 166 6.17 29.33 -6.43
C ALA A 166 7.04 30.54 -6.80
N SER A 167 7.69 30.51 -7.97
CA SER A 167 8.51 31.66 -8.35
C SER A 167 7.62 32.91 -8.41
N ALA A 168 8.15 34.08 -8.08
CA ALA A 168 7.37 35.32 -8.10
C ALA A 168 6.70 35.57 -9.47
N GLN A 169 7.32 35.09 -10.56
CA GLN A 169 6.78 35.17 -11.92
C GLN A 169 5.58 34.23 -12.15
N MET A 170 5.55 33.05 -11.52
CA MET A 170 4.42 32.10 -11.61
C MET A 170 3.17 32.64 -10.91
N LEU A 171 3.34 33.10 -9.66
CA LEU A 171 2.24 33.70 -8.91
C LEU A 171 1.71 34.97 -9.59
N ALA A 172 2.63 35.77 -10.16
CA ALA A 172 2.23 36.94 -10.93
C ALA A 172 1.45 36.57 -12.21
N LEU A 173 1.80 35.47 -12.89
CA LEU A 173 1.07 34.97 -14.05
C LEU A 173 -0.33 34.49 -13.68
N GLU A 174 -0.46 33.66 -12.63
CA GLU A 174 -1.75 33.16 -12.15
C GLU A 174 -2.67 34.30 -11.72
N GLU A 175 -2.17 35.23 -10.92
CA GLU A 175 -2.97 36.37 -10.47
C GLU A 175 -3.33 37.27 -11.65
N ALA A 176 -2.41 37.49 -12.61
CA ALA A 176 -2.72 38.26 -13.82
C ALA A 176 -3.78 37.59 -14.70
N VAL A 177 -3.75 36.26 -14.89
CA VAL A 177 -4.80 35.52 -15.61
C VAL A 177 -6.11 35.59 -14.86
N LYS A 178 -6.08 35.48 -13.54
CA LYS A 178 -7.27 35.58 -12.70
C LYS A 178 -7.94 36.95 -12.81
N GLU A 179 -7.17 38.02 -12.66
CA GLU A 179 -7.63 39.41 -12.78
C GLU A 179 -8.13 39.74 -14.19
N THR A 180 -7.42 39.29 -15.23
CA THR A 180 -7.70 39.68 -16.62
C THR A 180 -8.80 38.84 -17.25
N VAL A 181 -8.87 37.55 -16.92
CA VAL A 181 -9.72 36.57 -17.60
C VAL A 181 -10.70 35.90 -16.65
N MET A 182 -10.23 35.25 -15.57
CA MET A 182 -11.09 34.33 -14.81
C MET A 182 -12.25 35.02 -14.08
N LEU A 183 -12.06 36.26 -13.62
CA LEU A 183 -13.11 37.06 -12.99
C LEU A 183 -14.13 37.66 -13.99
N ASN A 184 -13.83 37.66 -15.29
CA ASN A 184 -14.72 38.18 -16.33
C ASN A 184 -15.53 37.06 -16.99
N GLU A 185 -16.78 36.85 -16.58
CA GLU A 185 -17.65 35.83 -17.18
C GLU A 185 -17.85 35.99 -18.69
N ASN A 186 -18.05 37.22 -19.18
CA ASN A 186 -18.27 37.47 -20.61
C ASN A 186 -17.00 37.20 -21.41
N GLY A 187 -15.85 37.61 -20.89
CA GLY A 187 -14.54 37.29 -21.44
C GLY A 187 -14.27 35.79 -21.50
N ARG A 188 -14.62 35.04 -20.44
CA ARG A 188 -14.52 33.56 -20.44
C ARG A 188 -15.41 32.93 -21.52
N ARG A 189 -16.66 33.39 -21.66
CA ARG A 189 -17.58 32.93 -22.73
C ARG A 189 -17.02 33.23 -24.13
N LEU A 190 -16.39 34.39 -24.32
CA LEU A 190 -15.75 34.76 -25.58
C LEU A 190 -14.54 33.84 -25.90
N LEU A 191 -13.67 33.59 -24.93
CA LEU A 191 -12.53 32.68 -25.07
C LEU A 191 -12.97 31.27 -25.43
N LEU A 192 -13.99 30.75 -24.75
CA LEU A 192 -14.61 29.47 -25.08
C LEU A 192 -15.11 29.46 -26.53
N ARG A 193 -15.83 30.50 -26.98
CA ARG A 193 -16.31 30.63 -28.37
C ARG A 193 -15.20 30.74 -29.42
N SER A 194 -14.03 31.28 -29.08
CA SER A 194 -12.90 31.37 -30.02
C SER A 194 -12.07 30.09 -30.03
N ALA A 195 -11.96 29.37 -28.91
CA ALA A 195 -11.34 28.05 -28.88
C ALA A 195 -12.06 27.05 -29.79
N VAL A 196 -13.37 27.23 -29.93
CA VAL A 196 -14.24 26.54 -30.88
C VAL A 196 -13.80 26.75 -32.32
N GLN A 197 -13.59 28.02 -32.68
CA GLN A 197 -13.14 28.37 -34.02
C GLN A 197 -11.73 27.85 -34.29
N PHE A 198 -10.85 27.92 -33.29
CA PHE A 198 -9.51 27.38 -33.39
C PHE A 198 -9.50 25.87 -33.66
N ALA A 199 -10.34 25.14 -32.93
CA ALA A 199 -10.37 23.69 -33.02
C ALA A 199 -10.96 23.19 -34.36
N LEU A 200 -11.74 24.00 -35.08
CA LEU A 200 -12.25 23.67 -36.42
C LEU A 200 -11.13 23.46 -37.44
N GLU A 201 -9.99 24.10 -37.21
CA GLU A 201 -8.88 24.16 -38.16
C GLU A 201 -7.60 23.51 -37.59
N HIS A 202 -7.56 23.21 -36.29
CA HIS A 202 -6.36 22.74 -35.59
C HIS A 202 -6.67 21.69 -34.49
N SER A 203 -5.71 20.79 -34.24
CA SER A 203 -5.82 19.79 -33.17
C SER A 203 -5.77 20.43 -31.77
N ILE A 204 -6.67 20.02 -30.88
CA ILE A 204 -6.68 20.48 -29.48
C ILE A 204 -5.63 19.70 -28.67
N SER A 205 -4.77 20.39 -27.90
CA SER A 205 -3.85 19.76 -26.94
C SER A 205 -4.51 19.52 -25.58
N LEU A 206 -3.98 18.58 -24.79
CA LEU A 206 -4.46 18.30 -23.44
C LEU A 206 -4.39 19.54 -22.54
N THR A 207 -3.34 20.33 -22.66
CA THR A 207 -3.21 21.61 -21.95
C THR A 207 -4.34 22.58 -22.29
N LEU A 208 -4.71 22.68 -23.57
CA LEU A 208 -5.80 23.55 -24.02
C LEU A 208 -7.14 23.04 -23.48
N LEU A 209 -7.37 21.72 -23.47
CA LEU A 209 -8.59 21.13 -22.88
C LEU A 209 -8.75 21.52 -21.40
N LEU A 210 -7.67 21.48 -20.60
CA LEU A 210 -7.69 21.90 -19.21
C LEU A 210 -7.96 23.39 -19.03
N ALA A 211 -7.38 24.22 -19.88
CA ALA A 211 -7.68 25.65 -19.89
C ALA A 211 -9.17 25.92 -20.17
N LEU A 212 -9.74 25.24 -21.15
CA LEU A 212 -11.18 25.37 -21.45
C LEU A 212 -12.04 24.95 -20.28
N ARG A 213 -11.62 23.94 -19.50
CA ARG A 213 -12.30 23.52 -18.27
C ARG A 213 -12.33 24.61 -17.23
N GLN A 214 -11.18 25.21 -16.92
CA GLN A 214 -11.13 26.31 -15.94
C GLN A 214 -11.95 27.52 -16.41
N LEU A 215 -11.96 27.79 -17.72
CA LEU A 215 -12.74 28.88 -18.29
C LEU A 215 -14.26 28.64 -18.17
N GLY A 216 -14.71 27.40 -18.33
CA GLY A 216 -16.14 27.09 -18.26
C GLY A 216 -16.67 26.75 -16.86
N ASP A 217 -15.81 26.66 -15.86
CA ASP A 217 -16.20 26.36 -14.49
C ASP A 217 -17.14 27.43 -13.91
N GLY A 218 -18.28 27.00 -13.37
CA GLY A 218 -19.34 27.86 -12.85
C GLY A 218 -20.15 28.66 -13.88
N LEU A 219 -19.95 28.48 -15.20
CA LEU A 219 -20.73 29.16 -16.25
C LEU A 219 -21.97 28.35 -16.68
N ASP A 220 -23.09 29.03 -16.94
CA ASP A 220 -24.18 28.45 -17.73
C ASP A 220 -23.77 28.43 -19.22
N LEU A 221 -23.54 27.22 -19.72
CA LEU A 221 -23.08 26.97 -21.09
C LEU A 221 -24.21 26.57 -22.03
N SER A 222 -25.48 26.62 -21.61
CA SER A 222 -26.63 26.23 -22.43
C SER A 222 -26.71 27.01 -23.76
N GLN A 223 -26.42 28.31 -23.73
CA GLN A 223 -26.38 29.17 -24.92
C GLN A 223 -25.17 28.90 -25.81
N ILE A 224 -24.00 28.63 -25.22
CA ILE A 224 -22.78 28.27 -25.97
C ILE A 224 -23.00 26.91 -26.66
N GLY A 225 -23.61 25.94 -25.99
CA GLY A 225 -23.99 24.66 -26.60
C GLY A 225 -24.92 24.82 -27.81
N ASN A 226 -25.85 25.77 -27.78
CA ASN A 226 -26.72 26.09 -28.92
C ASN A 226 -25.97 26.79 -30.05
N ASP A 227 -25.11 27.76 -29.75
CA ASP A 227 -24.25 28.43 -30.73
C ASP A 227 -23.32 27.43 -31.42
N LEU A 228 -22.76 26.51 -30.64
CA LEU A 228 -21.90 25.42 -31.11
C LEU A 228 -22.63 24.49 -32.08
N ARG A 229 -23.88 24.13 -31.74
CA ARG A 229 -24.78 23.34 -32.60
C ARG A 229 -25.02 23.99 -33.95
N SER A 230 -25.04 25.32 -34.01
CA SER A 230 -25.31 26.07 -35.25
C SER A 230 -24.06 26.29 -36.14
N ARG A 231 -22.85 26.32 -35.56
CA ARG A 231 -21.63 26.78 -36.25
C ARG A 231 -20.67 25.67 -36.63
N ILE A 232 -20.48 24.69 -35.74
CA ILE A 232 -19.62 23.54 -36.03
C ILE A 232 -20.52 22.47 -36.65
N ARG A 233 -20.25 22.03 -37.88
CA ARG A 233 -20.96 20.86 -38.46
C ARG A 233 -20.41 19.52 -37.97
N ASP A 234 -19.13 19.50 -37.57
CA ASP A 234 -18.45 18.36 -36.94
C ASP A 234 -18.93 18.18 -35.49
N ASP A 235 -19.85 17.25 -35.28
CA ASP A 235 -20.42 16.98 -33.96
C ASP A 235 -19.33 16.59 -32.92
N GLY A 236 -18.24 15.91 -33.33
CA GLY A 236 -17.20 15.44 -32.42
C GLY A 236 -16.26 16.53 -31.95
N LEU A 237 -15.94 17.48 -32.82
CA LEU A 237 -15.27 18.69 -32.42
C LEU A 237 -16.13 19.52 -31.44
N ARG A 238 -17.43 19.61 -31.72
CA ARG A 238 -18.40 20.32 -30.88
C ARG A 238 -18.43 19.74 -29.46
N GLN A 239 -18.43 18.41 -29.35
CA GLN A 239 -18.45 17.71 -28.07
C GLN A 239 -17.11 17.80 -27.34
N ARG A 240 -15.95 17.68 -28.01
CA ARG A 240 -14.63 17.92 -27.39
C ARG A 240 -14.60 19.24 -26.63
N ILE A 241 -15.16 20.28 -27.24
CA ILE A 241 -15.10 21.63 -26.70
C ILE A 241 -16.18 21.87 -25.64
N CYS A 242 -17.39 21.31 -25.82
CA CYS A 242 -18.41 21.30 -24.76
C CYS A 242 -17.97 20.53 -23.51
N CYS A 243 -17.35 19.36 -23.67
CA CYS A 243 -16.87 18.52 -22.57
C CYS A 243 -15.65 19.15 -21.89
N ALA A 244 -14.72 19.71 -22.68
CA ALA A 244 -13.61 20.48 -22.12
C ALA A 244 -14.13 21.69 -21.33
N ALA A 245 -15.14 22.41 -21.84
CA ALA A 245 -15.68 23.59 -21.18
C ALA A 245 -16.64 23.29 -20.02
N SER A 246 -17.30 22.13 -19.95
CA SER A 246 -18.38 21.90 -18.99
C SER A 246 -18.12 20.72 -18.06
N ALA A 247 -18.13 20.98 -16.75
CA ALA A 247 -18.18 19.94 -15.73
C ALA A 247 -19.56 19.23 -15.63
N VAL A 248 -20.58 19.66 -16.39
CA VAL A 248 -21.98 19.19 -16.27
C VAL A 248 -22.60 18.74 -17.61
N ALA A 249 -22.08 19.16 -18.77
CA ALA A 249 -22.73 18.94 -20.07
C ALA A 249 -22.72 17.48 -20.58
N LEU A 250 -21.99 16.55 -19.93
CA LEU A 250 -22.02 15.13 -20.32
C LEU A 250 -23.41 14.49 -20.21
N LYS A 251 -24.32 15.01 -19.38
CA LYS A 251 -25.70 14.50 -19.34
C LYS A 251 -26.57 14.93 -20.53
N ALA A 252 -26.14 15.90 -21.32
CA ALA A 252 -26.97 16.55 -22.36
C ALA A 252 -26.52 16.25 -23.80
N VAL A 253 -25.39 15.57 -24.01
CA VAL A 253 -24.86 15.25 -25.36
C VAL A 253 -24.74 13.73 -25.51
N CYS A 254 -25.89 13.06 -25.42
CA CYS A 254 -26.05 11.68 -25.87
C CYS A 254 -26.72 11.73 -27.27
N ASP A 255 -25.91 11.91 -28.31
CA ASP A 255 -26.20 11.44 -29.67
C ASP A 255 -24.88 10.89 -30.24
N PRO A 256 -24.91 9.81 -31.07
CA PRO A 256 -23.71 9.07 -31.46
C PRO A 256 -22.87 9.89 -32.46
N ILE A 257 -21.59 10.06 -32.16
CA ILE A 257 -20.65 10.89 -32.93
C ILE A 257 -19.64 10.02 -33.69
N GLU A 258 -19.34 10.38 -34.94
CA GLU A 258 -18.16 9.95 -35.70
C GLU A 258 -16.89 10.61 -35.13
N TRP A 259 -16.20 9.92 -34.24
CA TRP A 259 -14.84 10.26 -33.84
C TRP A 259 -13.84 9.46 -34.67
N ASP A 260 -12.59 9.93 -34.79
CA ASP A 260 -11.53 9.08 -35.33
C ASP A 260 -11.15 8.01 -34.30
N VAL A 261 -11.85 6.88 -34.38
CA VAL A 261 -11.65 5.70 -33.55
C VAL A 261 -10.26 5.06 -33.76
N SER A 262 -9.53 5.46 -34.80
CA SER A 262 -8.16 5.05 -35.08
C SER A 262 -7.09 5.96 -34.46
N CYS A 263 -7.46 7.11 -33.90
CA CYS A 263 -6.53 8.08 -33.32
C CYS A 263 -6.33 7.87 -31.80
N ALA A 264 -5.10 7.57 -31.38
CA ALA A 264 -4.75 7.37 -29.97
C ALA A 264 -4.99 8.65 -29.13
N ASN A 265 -4.61 9.81 -29.66
CA ASN A 265 -4.78 11.09 -28.97
C ASN A 265 -6.27 11.43 -28.71
N ASP A 266 -7.16 11.09 -29.65
CA ASP A 266 -8.60 11.30 -29.46
C ASP A 266 -9.15 10.43 -28.33
N TRP A 267 -8.70 9.17 -28.23
CA TRP A 267 -9.06 8.28 -27.12
C TRP A 267 -8.49 8.73 -25.78
N VAL A 268 -7.24 9.21 -25.73
CA VAL A 268 -6.65 9.82 -24.53
C VAL A 268 -7.53 10.97 -24.05
N CYS A 269 -7.92 11.87 -24.96
CA CYS A 269 -8.79 12.99 -24.63
C CYS A 269 -10.14 12.52 -24.04
N ARG A 270 -10.77 11.48 -24.62
CA ARG A 270 -12.03 10.94 -24.07
C ARG A 270 -11.87 10.38 -22.66
N CYS A 271 -10.82 9.58 -22.43
CA CYS A 271 -10.53 8.98 -21.13
C CYS A 271 -10.29 10.04 -20.05
N GLU A 272 -9.56 11.11 -20.38
CA GLU A 272 -9.28 12.20 -19.45
C GLU A 272 -10.52 13.05 -19.15
N LEU A 273 -11.37 13.29 -20.15
CA LEU A 273 -12.63 13.98 -19.96
C LEU A 273 -13.56 13.18 -19.04
N ASP A 274 -13.73 11.88 -19.29
CA ASP A 274 -14.53 11.00 -18.43
C ASP A 274 -13.97 10.92 -17.00
N SER A 275 -12.64 10.82 -16.87
CA SER A 275 -11.95 10.80 -15.57
C SER A 275 -12.06 12.13 -14.81
N SER A 276 -12.38 13.23 -15.46
CA SER A 276 -12.49 14.53 -14.79
C SER A 276 -13.81 14.74 -14.04
N LEU A 277 -14.80 13.86 -14.27
CA LEU A 277 -16.15 13.98 -13.72
C LEU A 277 -16.23 13.30 -12.35
N ALA A 278 -16.83 13.98 -11.37
CA ALA A 278 -16.88 13.50 -9.99
C ALA A 278 -17.76 12.26 -9.79
N ASN A 279 -18.67 11.95 -10.73
CA ASN A 279 -19.67 10.87 -10.63
C ASN A 279 -19.90 10.13 -11.97
N SER A 280 -18.90 10.03 -12.85
CA SER A 280 -19.07 9.30 -14.12
C SER A 280 -18.98 7.80 -13.89
N ASP A 281 -19.93 7.05 -14.44
CA ASP A 281 -19.79 5.62 -14.64
C ASP A 281 -18.93 5.38 -15.89
N SER A 282 -17.62 5.19 -15.68
CA SER A 282 -16.64 4.94 -16.74
C SER A 282 -16.93 3.66 -17.55
N SER A 283 -17.87 2.80 -17.12
CA SER A 283 -18.26 1.58 -17.84
C SER A 283 -18.77 1.86 -19.26
N THR A 284 -19.45 3.00 -19.46
CA THR A 284 -20.02 3.36 -20.78
C THR A 284 -18.91 3.73 -21.76
N LEU A 285 -17.94 4.55 -21.33
CA LEU A 285 -16.79 4.89 -22.17
C LEU A 285 -15.97 3.65 -22.51
N LEU A 286 -15.78 2.76 -21.52
CA LEU A 286 -15.08 1.50 -21.73
C LEU A 286 -15.80 0.63 -22.78
N ALA A 287 -17.13 0.53 -22.71
CA ALA A 287 -17.92 -0.19 -23.70
C ALA A 287 -17.76 0.37 -25.11
N CYS A 288 -17.78 1.71 -25.26
CA CYS A 288 -17.51 2.37 -26.53
C CYS A 288 -16.11 2.04 -27.06
N PHE A 289 -15.07 2.10 -26.21
CA PHE A 289 -13.71 1.76 -26.61
C PHE A 289 -13.59 0.32 -27.11
N VAL A 290 -14.17 -0.63 -26.36
CA VAL A 290 -14.12 -2.05 -26.71
C VAL A 290 -14.82 -2.32 -28.05
N CYS A 291 -15.94 -1.64 -28.33
CA CYS A 291 -16.70 -1.82 -29.56
C CYS A 291 -16.06 -1.13 -30.78
N GLU A 292 -15.53 0.09 -30.60
CA GLU A 292 -15.18 0.96 -31.72
C GLU A 292 -13.68 1.17 -31.90
N GLY A 293 -12.92 1.28 -30.81
CA GLY A 293 -11.50 1.66 -30.83
C GLY A 293 -10.54 0.49 -30.77
N ARG A 294 -10.89 -0.60 -30.07
CA ARG A 294 -9.99 -1.72 -29.76
C ARG A 294 -9.25 -2.28 -30.96
N SER A 295 -9.93 -2.50 -32.09
CA SER A 295 -9.36 -3.17 -33.28
C SER A 295 -8.20 -2.40 -33.91
N PHE A 296 -8.14 -1.09 -33.76
CA PHE A 296 -7.05 -0.26 -34.29
C PHE A 296 -5.75 -0.39 -33.50
N PHE A 297 -5.82 -0.88 -32.25
CA PHE A 297 -4.68 -0.92 -31.32
C PHE A 297 -4.38 -2.34 -30.80
N GLU A 298 -5.02 -3.39 -31.32
CA GLU A 298 -5.02 -4.74 -30.74
C GLU A 298 -3.62 -5.35 -30.49
N GLY A 299 -2.59 -4.92 -31.24
CA GLY A 299 -1.20 -5.36 -31.06
C GLY A 299 -0.36 -4.55 -30.07
N SER A 300 -0.87 -3.45 -29.52
CA SER A 300 -0.13 -2.54 -28.65
C SER A 300 -0.87 -2.13 -27.36
N LEU A 301 -2.13 -2.56 -27.22
CA LEU A 301 -2.91 -2.32 -26.01
C LEU A 301 -2.27 -2.97 -24.79
N PHE A 302 -2.07 -2.15 -23.76
CA PHE A 302 -1.50 -2.53 -22.47
C PHE A 302 -0.09 -3.13 -22.56
N ILE A 303 0.64 -2.85 -23.64
CA ILE A 303 2.05 -3.18 -23.79
C ILE A 303 2.84 -1.87 -23.83
N PHE A 304 3.75 -1.69 -22.88
CA PHE A 304 4.61 -0.52 -22.82
C PHE A 304 5.69 -0.56 -23.93
N GLN A 305 5.78 0.51 -24.71
CA GLN A 305 6.70 0.65 -25.84
C GLN A 305 7.82 1.65 -25.52
N GLU A 306 9.08 1.29 -25.72
CA GLU A 306 10.22 2.19 -25.41
C GLU A 306 10.54 3.19 -26.54
N SER A 307 10.05 2.95 -27.77
CA SER A 307 10.33 3.82 -28.92
C SER A 307 9.62 5.17 -28.81
N GLU A 308 10.22 6.22 -29.39
CA GLU A 308 9.58 7.54 -29.48
C GLU A 308 8.23 7.48 -30.23
N GLU A 309 8.12 6.60 -31.23
CA GLU A 309 6.88 6.30 -31.97
C GLU A 309 5.78 5.69 -31.09
N GLY A 310 6.13 5.09 -29.95
CA GLY A 310 5.19 4.49 -29.00
C GLY A 310 4.63 5.46 -27.97
N THR A 311 5.04 6.72 -27.98
CA THR A 311 4.64 7.73 -26.97
C THR A 311 3.13 7.91 -26.90
N ASP A 312 2.47 8.07 -28.04
CA ASP A 312 1.01 8.28 -28.12
C ASP A 312 0.23 7.05 -27.65
N VAL A 313 0.75 5.85 -27.96
CA VAL A 313 0.16 4.57 -27.54
C VAL A 313 0.35 4.33 -26.05
N ASN A 314 1.51 4.69 -25.48
CA ASN A 314 1.74 4.64 -24.04
C ASN A 314 0.81 5.60 -23.28
N ALA A 315 0.59 6.80 -23.84
CA ALA A 315 -0.37 7.74 -23.28
C ALA A 315 -1.79 7.17 -23.30
N LEU A 316 -2.21 6.56 -24.41
CA LEU A 316 -3.49 5.84 -24.52
C LEU A 316 -3.61 4.72 -23.48
N ASN A 317 -2.59 3.89 -23.36
CA ASN A 317 -2.54 2.79 -22.40
C ASN A 317 -2.69 3.29 -20.95
N CYS A 318 -2.01 4.38 -20.58
CA CYS A 318 -2.17 5.00 -19.26
C CYS A 318 -3.58 5.54 -19.05
N ALA A 319 -4.16 6.22 -20.05
CA ALA A 319 -5.50 6.78 -19.97
C ALA A 319 -6.57 5.67 -19.83
N LEU A 320 -6.42 4.57 -20.58
CA LEU A 320 -7.29 3.40 -20.48
C LEU A 320 -7.18 2.69 -19.13
N LEU A 321 -5.96 2.46 -18.60
CA LEU A 321 -5.77 1.85 -17.28
C LEU A 321 -6.47 2.64 -16.17
N ARG A 322 -6.53 3.97 -16.29
CA ARG A 322 -7.27 4.84 -15.36
C ARG A 322 -8.77 4.64 -15.45
N VAL A 323 -9.31 4.58 -16.67
CA VAL A 323 -10.74 4.26 -16.91
C VAL A 323 -11.07 2.90 -16.30
N LEU A 324 -10.23 1.88 -16.55
CA LEU A 324 -10.41 0.54 -15.98
C LEU A 324 -10.41 0.56 -14.44
N GLN A 325 -9.51 1.32 -13.81
CA GLN A 325 -9.46 1.44 -12.35
C GLN A 325 -10.76 2.01 -11.77
N ARG A 326 -11.41 2.95 -12.48
CA ARG A 326 -12.70 3.52 -12.06
C ARG A 326 -13.85 2.57 -12.31
N SER A 327 -13.81 1.84 -13.41
CA SER A 327 -14.81 0.83 -13.72
C SER A 327 -14.87 -0.31 -12.69
N CYS A 328 -13.86 -0.45 -11.81
CA CYS A 328 -13.90 -1.41 -10.69
C CYS A 328 -15.12 -1.24 -9.76
N SER A 329 -15.69 -0.03 -9.65
CA SER A 329 -16.91 0.19 -8.84
C SER A 329 -18.19 -0.34 -9.50
N SER A 330 -18.17 -0.59 -10.80
CA SER A 330 -19.33 -1.00 -11.61
C SER A 330 -19.25 -2.47 -12.07
N LEU A 331 -18.36 -3.28 -11.47
CA LEU A 331 -18.10 -4.67 -11.86
C LEU A 331 -19.31 -5.60 -11.67
N ASP A 332 -20.26 -5.23 -10.81
CA ASP A 332 -21.53 -5.91 -10.59
C ASP A 332 -22.49 -5.78 -11.79
N VAL A 333 -22.47 -4.63 -12.47
CA VAL A 333 -23.36 -4.33 -13.61
C VAL A 333 -22.71 -4.54 -14.97
N MET A 334 -21.37 -4.61 -15.03
CA MET A 334 -20.63 -4.84 -16.28
C MET A 334 -20.91 -6.23 -16.85
N GLY A 335 -21.21 -6.32 -18.15
CA GLY A 335 -21.34 -7.61 -18.83
C GLY A 335 -20.01 -8.39 -18.93
N SER A 336 -20.11 -9.72 -19.05
CA SER A 336 -18.95 -10.64 -19.09
C SER A 336 -17.83 -10.21 -20.06
N ALA A 337 -18.15 -9.80 -21.30
CA ALA A 337 -17.15 -9.37 -22.27
C ALA A 337 -16.33 -8.13 -21.83
N LEU A 338 -16.94 -7.20 -21.08
CA LEU A 338 -16.25 -6.02 -20.56
C LEU A 338 -15.42 -6.36 -19.33
N ARG A 339 -15.91 -7.26 -18.47
CA ARG A 339 -15.13 -7.79 -17.33
C ARG A 339 -13.90 -8.56 -17.82
N ASP A 340 -14.07 -9.43 -18.81
CA ASP A 340 -12.97 -10.15 -19.46
C ASP A 340 -11.95 -9.20 -20.09
N PHE A 341 -12.40 -8.13 -20.77
CA PHE A 341 -11.50 -7.13 -21.32
C PHE A 341 -10.67 -6.44 -20.22
N LEU A 342 -11.32 -6.01 -19.13
CA LEU A 342 -10.64 -5.37 -17.99
C LEU A 342 -9.62 -6.30 -17.33
N LEU A 343 -10.00 -7.57 -17.10
CA LEU A 343 -9.15 -8.55 -16.45
C LEU A 343 -8.00 -9.01 -17.36
N CYS A 344 -8.24 -9.19 -18.67
CA CYS A 344 -7.18 -9.43 -19.64
C CYS A 344 -6.21 -8.24 -19.74
N ALA A 345 -6.73 -7.00 -19.74
CA ALA A 345 -5.92 -5.79 -19.76
C ALA A 345 -4.99 -5.74 -18.54
N LEU A 346 -5.49 -6.10 -17.36
CA LEU A 346 -4.69 -6.19 -16.14
C LEU A 346 -3.53 -7.19 -16.28
N ILE A 347 -3.80 -8.40 -16.75
CA ILE A 347 -2.75 -9.43 -16.92
C ILE A 347 -1.69 -8.98 -17.93
N THR A 348 -2.11 -8.49 -19.09
CA THR A 348 -1.20 -8.01 -20.14
C THR A 348 -0.34 -6.86 -19.65
N ALA A 349 -0.93 -5.89 -18.95
CA ALA A 349 -0.21 -4.76 -18.39
C ALA A 349 0.80 -5.19 -17.31
N LEU A 350 0.42 -6.12 -16.42
CA LEU A 350 1.30 -6.66 -15.38
C LEU A 350 2.51 -7.37 -16.00
N GLU A 351 2.30 -8.21 -17.01
CA GLU A 351 3.39 -8.91 -17.68
C GLU A 351 4.31 -7.93 -18.41
N SER A 352 3.74 -6.92 -19.09
CA SER A 352 4.51 -5.84 -19.71
C SER A 352 5.37 -5.11 -18.68
N CYS A 353 4.80 -4.78 -17.51
CA CYS A 353 5.56 -4.13 -16.44
C CYS A 353 6.70 -4.99 -15.92
N LYS A 354 6.47 -6.28 -15.68
CA LYS A 354 7.50 -7.23 -15.22
C LYS A 354 8.65 -7.30 -16.22
N ILE A 355 8.37 -7.40 -17.52
CA ILE A 355 9.40 -7.44 -18.56
C ILE A 355 10.23 -6.16 -18.56
N GLN A 356 9.58 -5.00 -18.56
CA GLN A 356 10.25 -3.69 -18.62
C GLN A 356 10.99 -3.33 -17.32
N SER A 357 10.61 -3.92 -16.19
CA SER A 357 11.32 -3.73 -14.91
C SER A 357 12.75 -4.30 -14.88
N LYS A 358 13.19 -4.95 -15.97
CA LYS A 358 14.57 -5.43 -16.16
C LYS A 358 15.52 -4.34 -16.67
N HIS A 359 15.07 -3.11 -16.87
CA HIS A 359 15.92 -2.00 -17.31
C HIS A 359 16.39 -1.14 -16.13
N ASP A 360 17.58 -0.54 -16.24
CA ASP A 360 18.20 0.21 -15.14
C ASP A 360 17.68 1.66 -15.01
N HIS A 361 17.05 2.19 -16.06
CA HIS A 361 16.50 3.53 -16.11
C HIS A 361 15.07 3.48 -16.66
N TYR A 362 14.14 4.09 -15.93
CA TYR A 362 12.73 4.09 -16.30
C TYR A 362 12.31 5.42 -16.92
N ALA A 363 11.66 5.36 -18.07
CA ALA A 363 10.94 6.49 -18.62
C ALA A 363 9.78 6.89 -17.70
N HIS A 364 9.41 8.18 -17.69
CA HIS A 364 8.32 8.68 -16.85
C HIS A 364 6.99 7.98 -17.11
N PHE A 365 6.65 7.78 -18.40
CA PHE A 365 5.48 7.01 -18.80
C PHE A 365 5.47 5.58 -18.24
N PHE A 366 6.63 4.94 -18.08
CA PHE A 366 6.70 3.60 -17.53
C PHE A 366 6.29 3.59 -16.05
N LEU A 367 6.77 4.54 -15.26
CA LEU A 367 6.44 4.64 -13.84
C LEU A 367 4.93 4.88 -13.65
N LEU A 368 4.32 5.74 -14.48
CA LEU A 368 2.88 5.96 -14.49
C LEU A 368 2.11 4.70 -14.88
N PHE A 369 2.48 4.08 -16.01
CA PHE A 369 1.86 2.86 -16.53
C PHE A 369 1.91 1.73 -15.49
N ALA A 370 3.07 1.50 -14.89
CA ALA A 370 3.26 0.51 -13.83
C ALA A 370 2.44 0.84 -12.57
N SER A 371 2.42 2.10 -12.13
CA SER A 371 1.63 2.51 -10.97
C SER A 371 0.13 2.30 -11.21
N LEU A 372 -0.40 2.64 -12.39
CA LEU A 372 -1.81 2.46 -12.73
C LEU A 372 -2.17 0.99 -12.82
N THR A 373 -1.29 0.18 -13.42
CA THR A 373 -1.44 -1.28 -13.54
C THR A 373 -1.54 -1.94 -12.18
N ILE A 374 -0.60 -1.64 -11.27
CA ILE A 374 -0.61 -2.23 -9.93
C ILE A 374 -1.82 -1.74 -9.11
N ARG A 375 -2.27 -0.48 -9.31
CA ARG A 375 -3.51 0.01 -8.69
C ARG A 375 -4.76 -0.68 -9.22
N LEU A 376 -4.81 -1.00 -10.51
CA LEU A 376 -5.89 -1.81 -11.08
C LEU A 376 -5.92 -3.20 -10.45
N PHE A 377 -4.75 -3.85 -10.30
CA PHE A 377 -4.64 -5.12 -9.55
C PHE A 377 -5.22 -4.99 -8.14
N ILE A 378 -4.77 -3.99 -7.39
CA ILE A 378 -5.24 -3.74 -6.01
C ILE A 378 -6.74 -3.44 -6.00
N GLY A 379 -7.25 -2.68 -6.97
CA GLY A 379 -8.67 -2.39 -7.14
C GLY A 379 -9.51 -3.65 -7.31
N CYS A 380 -9.14 -4.54 -8.23
CA CYS A 380 -9.81 -5.83 -8.43
C CYS A 380 -9.79 -6.69 -7.17
N SER A 381 -8.62 -6.86 -6.53
CA SER A 381 -8.49 -7.64 -5.30
C SER A 381 -9.34 -7.07 -4.16
N ARG A 382 -9.37 -5.74 -4.00
CA ARG A 382 -10.20 -5.05 -2.99
C ARG A 382 -11.69 -5.22 -3.26
N THR A 383 -12.14 -5.05 -4.50
CA THR A 383 -13.54 -5.25 -4.84
C THR A 383 -13.95 -6.69 -4.54
N ALA A 384 -13.12 -7.67 -4.89
CA ALA A 384 -13.38 -9.08 -4.56
C ALA A 384 -13.44 -9.35 -3.04
N GLU A 385 -12.56 -8.72 -2.24
CA GLU A 385 -12.53 -8.87 -0.78
C GLU A 385 -13.69 -8.17 -0.06
N SER A 386 -13.98 -6.92 -0.41
CA SER A 386 -14.98 -6.08 0.25
C SER A 386 -16.42 -6.47 -0.08
N THR A 387 -16.65 -7.07 -1.25
CA THR A 387 -17.99 -7.48 -1.71
C THR A 387 -18.30 -8.94 -1.41
N LYS A 388 -17.51 -9.65 -0.58
CA LYS A 388 -17.70 -11.09 -0.31
C LYS A 388 -19.14 -11.49 0.05
N GLU A 389 -19.85 -10.65 0.80
CA GLU A 389 -21.23 -10.89 1.24
C GLU A 389 -22.28 -10.35 0.25
N ASP A 390 -21.88 -9.58 -0.75
CA ASP A 390 -22.79 -8.98 -1.74
C ASP A 390 -23.01 -9.96 -2.91
N PRO A 391 -24.25 -10.44 -3.15
CA PRO A 391 -24.54 -11.37 -4.25
C PRO A 391 -24.39 -10.73 -5.63
N SER A 392 -24.47 -9.40 -5.78
CA SER A 392 -24.38 -8.71 -7.08
C SER A 392 -23.01 -8.89 -7.75
N PHE A 393 -21.93 -8.96 -6.96
CA PHE A 393 -20.57 -9.18 -7.45
C PHE A 393 -20.19 -10.67 -7.60
N SER A 394 -21.13 -11.60 -7.47
CA SER A 394 -20.84 -13.05 -7.48
C SER A 394 -20.21 -13.54 -8.77
N GLU A 395 -20.69 -13.09 -9.93
CA GLU A 395 -20.12 -13.45 -11.23
C GLU A 395 -18.68 -12.95 -11.38
N PHE A 396 -18.42 -11.68 -11.08
CA PHE A 396 -17.06 -11.12 -11.07
C PHE A 396 -16.14 -11.90 -10.13
N ARG A 397 -16.58 -12.22 -8.91
CA ARG A 397 -15.78 -12.99 -7.95
C ARG A 397 -15.46 -14.39 -8.47
N GLN A 398 -16.40 -15.04 -9.15
CA GLN A 398 -16.16 -16.34 -9.76
C GLN A 398 -15.09 -16.21 -10.85
N GLU A 399 -15.29 -15.30 -11.81
CA GLU A 399 -14.34 -15.06 -12.91
C GLU A 399 -12.93 -14.72 -12.38
N TRP A 400 -12.85 -13.78 -11.42
CA TRP A 400 -11.61 -13.37 -10.78
C TRP A 400 -10.87 -14.55 -10.16
N ASN A 401 -11.53 -15.31 -9.29
CA ASN A 401 -10.87 -16.40 -8.54
C ASN A 401 -10.56 -17.62 -9.41
N GLU A 402 -11.39 -17.95 -10.41
CA GLU A 402 -11.20 -19.15 -11.25
C GLU A 402 -10.18 -18.93 -12.37
N PHE A 403 -10.10 -17.73 -12.97
CA PHE A 403 -9.34 -17.54 -14.22
C PHE A 403 -8.18 -16.55 -14.12
N TYR A 404 -8.32 -15.46 -13.36
CA TYR A 404 -7.41 -14.31 -13.49
C TYR A 404 -6.50 -14.11 -12.27
N ARG A 405 -7.00 -14.36 -11.06
CA ARG A 405 -6.32 -14.04 -9.81
C ARG A 405 -4.96 -14.72 -9.68
N GLN A 406 -4.89 -16.04 -9.91
CA GLN A 406 -3.65 -16.80 -9.77
C GLN A 406 -2.57 -16.28 -10.73
N ALA A 407 -2.95 -15.94 -11.97
CA ALA A 407 -2.03 -15.37 -12.95
C ALA A 407 -1.55 -13.97 -12.53
N ALA A 408 -2.46 -13.09 -12.12
CA ALA A 408 -2.12 -11.73 -11.68
C ALA A 408 -1.20 -11.73 -10.46
N GLU A 409 -1.56 -12.51 -9.43
CA GLU A 409 -0.77 -12.64 -8.20
C GLU A 409 0.59 -13.29 -8.47
N GLY A 410 0.64 -14.33 -9.32
CA GLY A 410 1.89 -14.96 -9.73
C GLY A 410 2.87 -13.96 -10.38
N ILE A 411 2.38 -13.10 -11.27
CA ILE A 411 3.20 -12.04 -11.91
C ILE A 411 3.70 -11.03 -10.86
N VAL A 412 2.83 -10.59 -9.94
CA VAL A 412 3.21 -9.64 -8.87
C VAL A 412 4.27 -10.23 -7.94
N VAL A 413 4.12 -11.49 -7.53
CA VAL A 413 5.08 -12.17 -6.65
C VAL A 413 6.43 -12.39 -7.35
N GLU A 414 6.42 -12.88 -8.59
CA GLU A 414 7.64 -13.04 -9.39
C GLU A 414 8.36 -11.70 -9.57
N TRP A 415 7.61 -10.66 -9.93
CA TRP A 415 8.14 -9.32 -10.11
C TRP A 415 8.76 -8.79 -8.81
N PHE A 416 8.07 -8.89 -7.68
CA PHE A 416 8.59 -8.45 -6.39
C PHE A 416 9.86 -9.22 -5.98
N LEU A 417 9.89 -10.54 -6.11
CA LEU A 417 11.06 -11.34 -5.73
C LEU A 417 12.27 -11.09 -6.64
N SER A 418 12.05 -10.74 -7.92
CA SER A 418 13.13 -10.35 -8.84
C SER A 418 13.95 -9.13 -8.36
N LEU A 419 13.38 -8.29 -7.49
CA LEU A 419 14.08 -7.15 -6.89
C LEU A 419 15.33 -7.55 -6.09
N SER A 420 15.40 -8.80 -5.62
CA SER A 420 16.57 -9.34 -4.90
C SER A 420 17.87 -9.24 -5.71
N GLU A 421 17.76 -9.28 -7.05
CA GLU A 421 18.90 -9.21 -7.96
C GLU A 421 19.33 -7.76 -8.23
N ARG A 422 18.51 -6.77 -7.89
CA ARG A 422 18.61 -5.37 -8.33
C ARG A 422 18.28 -4.36 -7.24
N VAL A 423 18.73 -4.63 -6.01
CA VAL A 423 18.43 -3.85 -4.79
C VAL A 423 18.75 -2.35 -4.91
N ALA A 424 19.66 -1.95 -5.80
CA ALA A 424 20.11 -0.56 -5.94
C ALA A 424 19.43 0.27 -7.05
N ILE A 425 18.58 -0.34 -7.90
CA ILE A 425 18.29 0.21 -9.25
C ILE A 425 16.83 0.67 -9.44
N SER A 426 15.94 0.40 -8.48
CA SER A 426 14.50 0.66 -8.66
C SER A 426 14.02 1.98 -8.04
N HIS A 427 13.12 2.67 -8.76
CA HIS A 427 12.53 3.94 -8.32
C HIS A 427 11.65 3.73 -7.06
N PRO A 428 11.82 4.50 -5.96
CA PRO A 428 11.08 4.29 -4.70
C PRO A 428 9.55 4.27 -4.85
N ALA A 429 9.01 5.15 -5.69
CA ALA A 429 7.61 5.16 -6.11
C ALA A 429 7.06 3.80 -6.53
N LEU A 430 7.73 3.18 -7.50
CA LEU A 430 7.33 1.89 -8.04
C LEU A 430 7.45 0.80 -6.97
N LEU A 431 8.53 0.83 -6.18
CA LEU A 431 8.76 -0.10 -5.09
C LEU A 431 7.65 -0.04 -4.04
N ARG A 432 7.16 1.15 -3.66
CA ARG A 432 6.04 1.31 -2.71
C ARG A 432 4.75 0.67 -3.22
N VAL A 433 4.39 0.95 -4.47
CA VAL A 433 3.14 0.45 -5.05
C VAL A 433 3.22 -1.06 -5.29
N LEU A 434 4.35 -1.58 -5.78
CA LEU A 434 4.58 -3.01 -5.95
C LEU A 434 4.59 -3.75 -4.60
N SER A 435 5.28 -3.21 -3.59
CA SER A 435 5.29 -3.78 -2.24
C SER A 435 3.88 -3.80 -1.64
N SER A 436 3.10 -2.75 -1.85
CA SER A 436 1.71 -2.70 -1.42
C SER A 436 0.85 -3.80 -2.06
N ALA A 437 1.06 -4.09 -3.35
CA ALA A 437 0.31 -5.14 -4.06
C ALA A 437 0.53 -6.53 -3.46
N THR A 438 1.73 -6.83 -2.96
CA THR A 438 1.99 -8.13 -2.28
C THR A 438 1.07 -8.38 -1.08
N HIS A 439 0.56 -7.32 -0.43
CA HIS A 439 -0.37 -7.43 0.70
C HIS A 439 -1.82 -7.76 0.29
N TYR A 440 -2.11 -7.75 -1.01
CA TYR A 440 -3.38 -8.15 -1.61
C TYR A 440 -3.34 -9.55 -2.25
N CYS A 441 -2.17 -10.21 -2.27
CA CYS A 441 -2.04 -11.60 -2.71
C CYS A 441 -2.52 -12.58 -1.62
N GLU A 442 -3.12 -13.71 -2.03
CA GLU A 442 -3.48 -14.79 -1.11
C GLU A 442 -2.24 -15.48 -0.54
N GLU A 443 -2.39 -16.08 0.65
CA GLU A 443 -1.31 -16.90 1.22
C GLU A 443 -0.99 -18.11 0.32
N SER A 444 -2.00 -18.74 -0.28
CA SER A 444 -1.87 -19.89 -1.21
C SER A 444 -0.97 -19.57 -2.40
N THR A 445 -1.05 -18.37 -2.96
CA THR A 445 -0.26 -17.98 -4.12
C THR A 445 1.24 -18.03 -3.87
N PHE A 446 1.70 -17.79 -2.64
CA PHE A 446 3.13 -17.95 -2.34
C PHE A 446 3.59 -19.39 -2.47
N HIS A 447 2.71 -20.39 -2.35
CA HIS A 447 3.06 -21.80 -2.55
C HIS A 447 2.94 -22.23 -4.01
N ASP A 448 1.95 -21.69 -4.72
CA ASP A 448 1.57 -22.14 -6.08
C ASP A 448 2.21 -21.32 -7.20
N ALA A 449 2.84 -20.18 -6.89
CA ALA A 449 3.47 -19.31 -7.89
C ALA A 449 4.57 -20.05 -8.66
N LYS A 450 4.50 -19.97 -9.99
CA LYS A 450 5.52 -20.52 -10.90
C LYS A 450 6.71 -19.58 -10.98
N LEU A 451 7.65 -19.74 -10.05
CA LEU A 451 8.84 -18.90 -9.96
C LEU A 451 10.03 -19.52 -10.69
N PRO A 452 10.97 -18.70 -11.22
CA PRO A 452 12.24 -19.19 -11.74
C PRO A 452 13.00 -20.00 -10.67
N PRO A 453 13.50 -21.21 -11.00
CA PRO A 453 14.14 -22.08 -10.02
C PRO A 453 15.42 -21.45 -9.46
N ARG A 454 15.56 -21.47 -8.13
CA ARG A 454 16.80 -21.09 -7.44
C ARG A 454 17.21 -22.18 -6.46
N PHE A 455 18.51 -22.34 -6.27
CA PHE A 455 19.09 -23.38 -5.43
C PHE A 455 20.18 -22.82 -4.52
N ASP A 456 20.26 -23.34 -3.30
CA ASP A 456 21.28 -23.03 -2.32
C ASP A 456 21.78 -24.34 -1.70
N VAL A 457 23.10 -24.53 -1.68
CA VAL A 457 23.73 -25.78 -1.25
C VAL A 457 23.36 -26.16 0.19
N GLU A 458 23.23 -25.17 1.09
CA GLU A 458 22.86 -25.45 2.49
C GLU A 458 21.39 -25.86 2.59
N LEU A 459 20.50 -25.24 1.81
CA LEU A 459 19.07 -25.58 1.77
C LEU A 459 18.83 -26.95 1.12
N ASP A 460 19.61 -27.31 0.10
CA ASP A 460 19.60 -28.64 -0.51
C ASP A 460 19.96 -29.71 0.52
N CYS A 461 21.00 -29.48 1.33
CA CYS A 461 21.35 -30.37 2.45
C CYS A 461 20.24 -30.50 3.50
N LYS A 462 19.31 -29.54 3.56
CA LYS A 462 18.13 -29.55 4.44
C LYS A 462 16.86 -30.06 3.74
N ASN A 463 16.97 -30.60 2.53
CA ASN A 463 15.86 -31.12 1.72
C ASN A 463 14.76 -30.09 1.42
N TYR A 464 15.14 -28.82 1.22
CA TYR A 464 14.18 -27.80 0.80
C TYR A 464 13.71 -28.08 -0.64
N PRO A 465 12.39 -28.10 -0.90
CA PRO A 465 11.88 -28.25 -2.26
C PRO A 465 12.18 -27.00 -3.10
N GLU A 466 12.29 -27.18 -4.42
CA GLU A 466 12.61 -26.12 -5.38
C GLU A 466 11.73 -24.87 -5.22
N TRP A 467 10.41 -25.04 -5.12
CA TRP A 467 9.47 -23.91 -5.00
C TRP A 467 9.77 -23.05 -3.76
N LEU A 468 10.14 -23.67 -2.63
CA LEU A 468 10.42 -22.98 -1.40
C LEU A 468 11.76 -22.24 -1.49
N GLN A 469 12.78 -22.87 -2.09
CA GLN A 469 14.07 -22.23 -2.35
C GLN A 469 13.93 -20.99 -3.25
N SER A 470 13.12 -21.08 -4.30
CA SER A 470 12.81 -19.98 -5.22
C SER A 470 12.14 -18.77 -4.55
N ILE A 471 11.56 -18.95 -3.36
CA ILE A 471 10.98 -17.89 -2.55
C ILE A 471 11.99 -17.37 -1.52
N VAL A 472 12.54 -18.26 -0.70
CA VAL A 472 13.27 -17.85 0.51
C VAL A 472 14.65 -17.27 0.20
N ILE A 473 15.30 -17.71 -0.88
CA ILE A 473 16.59 -17.17 -1.32
C ILE A 473 16.48 -15.67 -1.68
N PRO A 474 15.54 -15.24 -2.56
CA PRO A 474 15.36 -13.83 -2.86
C PRO A 474 14.97 -12.96 -1.66
N LEU A 475 14.30 -13.51 -0.64
CA LEU A 475 13.86 -12.73 0.52
C LEU A 475 15.03 -12.20 1.37
N VAL A 476 16.12 -12.95 1.50
CA VAL A 476 17.26 -12.58 2.37
C VAL A 476 17.80 -11.17 2.07
N PRO A 477 18.17 -10.80 0.83
CA PRO A 477 18.62 -9.44 0.53
C PRO A 477 17.51 -8.38 0.62
N LEU A 478 16.23 -8.73 0.45
CA LEU A 478 15.12 -7.78 0.54
C LEU A 478 14.86 -7.30 1.97
N PHE A 479 15.22 -8.10 2.98
CA PHE A 479 15.14 -7.69 4.38
C PHE A 479 16.09 -6.55 4.75
N SER A 480 17.21 -6.42 4.03
CA SER A 480 18.18 -5.33 4.23
C SER A 480 17.95 -4.16 3.27
N HIS A 481 16.82 -4.15 2.54
CA HIS A 481 16.50 -3.07 1.60
C HIS A 481 16.29 -1.74 2.35
N PRO A 482 16.76 -0.60 1.81
CA PRO A 482 16.61 0.72 2.45
C PRO A 482 15.18 1.28 2.46
N LEU A 483 14.17 0.53 2.00
CA LEU A 483 12.78 1.00 1.95
C LEU A 483 11.91 0.09 2.80
N VAL A 484 11.29 0.68 3.82
CA VAL A 484 10.38 0.00 4.73
C VAL A 484 9.26 -0.80 4.02
N ASP A 485 8.71 -0.28 2.91
CA ASP A 485 7.64 -0.95 2.16
C ASP A 485 8.10 -2.30 1.60
N VAL A 486 9.33 -2.35 1.05
CA VAL A 486 9.93 -3.58 0.51
C VAL A 486 10.18 -4.57 1.64
N GLN A 487 10.67 -4.09 2.79
CA GLN A 487 10.92 -4.93 3.96
C GLN A 487 9.62 -5.55 4.49
N PHE A 488 8.50 -4.82 4.51
CA PHE A 488 7.21 -5.35 4.95
C PHE A 488 6.55 -6.29 3.95
N ALA A 489 6.69 -6.03 2.65
CA ALA A 489 6.29 -6.98 1.62
C ALA A 489 7.08 -8.30 1.73
N ALA A 490 8.40 -8.23 1.98
CA ALA A 490 9.22 -9.42 2.24
C ALA A 490 8.77 -10.16 3.51
N LEU A 491 8.44 -9.44 4.59
CA LEU A 491 7.90 -10.01 5.83
C LEU A 491 6.57 -10.74 5.59
N ARG A 492 5.68 -10.18 4.76
CA ARG A 492 4.39 -10.78 4.40
C ARG A 492 4.56 -12.15 3.74
N ILE A 493 5.54 -12.30 2.85
CA ILE A 493 5.87 -13.57 2.19
C ILE A 493 6.54 -14.52 3.18
N LEU A 494 7.53 -14.04 3.94
CA LEU A 494 8.25 -14.87 4.91
C LEU A 494 7.29 -15.53 5.91
N ARG A 495 6.32 -14.78 6.46
CA ARG A 495 5.31 -15.33 7.37
C ARG A 495 4.50 -16.48 6.78
N ALA A 496 4.18 -16.41 5.49
CA ALA A 496 3.39 -17.45 4.82
C ALA A 496 4.16 -18.77 4.77
N VAL A 497 5.48 -18.72 4.51
CA VAL A 497 6.31 -19.92 4.31
C VAL A 497 7.09 -20.38 5.55
N THR A 498 7.06 -19.61 6.64
CA THR A 498 7.86 -19.91 7.85
C THR A 498 7.39 -21.17 8.58
N VAL A 499 6.10 -21.52 8.49
CA VAL A 499 5.59 -22.77 9.06
C VAL A 499 6.19 -23.97 8.34
N GLU A 500 6.21 -23.99 6.99
CA GLU A 500 6.84 -25.08 6.24
C GLU A 500 8.33 -25.20 6.57
N MET A 501 9.06 -24.09 6.59
CA MET A 501 10.49 -24.11 6.93
C MET A 501 10.74 -24.71 8.31
N MET A 502 9.95 -24.34 9.32
CA MET A 502 10.05 -24.90 10.66
C MET A 502 9.75 -26.40 10.68
N LEU A 503 8.71 -26.85 9.97
CA LEU A 503 8.37 -28.27 9.88
C LEU A 503 9.42 -29.10 9.14
N LEU A 504 9.99 -28.57 8.05
CA LEU A 504 11.01 -29.25 7.24
C LEU A 504 12.28 -29.51 8.04
N GLU A 505 12.82 -28.48 8.69
CA GLU A 505 14.08 -28.60 9.44
C GLU A 505 13.95 -29.32 10.78
N ASN A 506 12.72 -29.64 11.18
CA ASN A 506 12.42 -30.35 12.42
C ASN A 506 11.61 -31.63 12.19
N ARG A 507 11.56 -32.13 10.96
CA ARG A 507 11.00 -33.45 10.64
C ARG A 507 11.87 -34.49 11.36
N SER A 508 11.25 -35.25 12.26
CA SER A 508 11.88 -36.42 12.86
C SER A 508 12.23 -37.38 11.72
N GLU A 509 13.48 -37.79 11.59
CA GLU A 509 13.83 -38.89 10.68
C GLU A 509 13.03 -40.12 11.12
N GLU A 510 11.94 -40.44 10.42
CA GLU A 510 11.34 -41.77 10.48
C GLU A 510 12.35 -42.74 9.85
N LYS A 511 13.33 -43.17 10.64
CA LYS A 511 14.12 -44.36 10.32
C LYS A 511 13.18 -45.55 10.48
N GLU A 512 12.45 -45.88 9.42
CA GLU A 512 12.04 -47.25 9.15
C GLU A 512 13.31 -48.07 8.91
N GLU A 513 14.01 -48.50 9.96
CA GLU A 513 14.91 -49.66 9.94
C GLU A 513 15.43 -49.92 11.37
N GLU A 514 15.09 -51.10 11.89
CA GLU A 514 15.59 -51.77 13.10
C GLU A 514 16.62 -50.98 13.95
N ALA A 515 16.12 -50.12 14.84
CA ALA A 515 16.93 -49.58 15.92
C ALA A 515 16.07 -49.44 17.18
N ASP A 516 16.56 -50.10 18.24
CA ASP A 516 16.22 -49.95 19.66
C ASP A 516 15.47 -48.63 19.96
N GLU A 517 14.28 -48.73 20.57
CA GLU A 517 13.44 -47.61 21.05
C GLU A 517 14.19 -46.77 22.10
N SER A 518 15.20 -46.03 21.65
CA SER A 518 15.90 -45.01 22.41
C SER A 518 15.09 -43.72 22.28
N LEU A 519 14.04 -43.68 23.11
CA LEU A 519 13.39 -42.50 23.70
C LEU A 519 13.87 -41.14 23.14
N ALA A 520 13.15 -40.62 22.14
CA ALA A 520 13.38 -39.27 21.63
C ALA A 520 13.27 -38.23 22.78
N LEU A 521 14.31 -37.43 22.89
CA LEU A 521 14.48 -36.30 23.81
C LEU A 521 13.27 -35.35 23.76
N VAL A 522 13.13 -34.45 24.74
CA VAL A 522 12.40 -33.20 24.50
C VAL A 522 13.20 -32.46 23.42
N GLU A 523 12.87 -32.72 22.16
CA GLU A 523 13.64 -32.25 21.01
C GLU A 523 13.68 -30.74 21.06
N LYS A 524 14.87 -30.19 21.33
CA LYS A 524 15.16 -28.80 21.03
C LYS A 524 14.92 -28.63 19.54
N LYS A 525 13.93 -27.82 19.18
CA LYS A 525 13.61 -27.56 17.78
C LYS A 525 14.57 -26.49 17.24
N ASN A 526 15.12 -26.75 16.07
CA ASN A 526 16.03 -25.85 15.37
C ASN A 526 15.24 -24.72 14.71
N LEU A 527 15.86 -23.55 14.63
CA LEU A 527 15.33 -22.47 13.81
C LEU A 527 15.71 -22.70 12.36
N PRO A 528 14.81 -22.35 11.41
CA PRO A 528 15.14 -22.38 10.01
C PRO A 528 16.44 -21.62 9.69
N VAL A 529 17.26 -22.19 8.81
CA VAL A 529 18.51 -21.59 8.32
C VAL A 529 18.25 -20.18 7.80
N ILE A 530 17.15 -19.98 7.06
CA ILE A 530 16.78 -18.66 6.50
C ILE A 530 16.53 -17.62 7.59
N LEU A 531 15.80 -17.96 8.66
CA LEU A 531 15.60 -17.05 9.78
C LEU A 531 16.94 -16.71 10.44
N THR A 532 17.81 -17.72 10.60
CA THR A 532 19.15 -17.53 11.17
C THR A 532 20.02 -16.61 10.30
N ARG A 533 19.95 -16.72 8.97
CA ARG A 533 20.64 -15.82 8.02
C ARG A 533 20.14 -14.38 8.16
N ILE A 534 18.82 -14.18 8.29
CA ILE A 534 18.24 -12.83 8.46
C ILE A 534 18.65 -12.23 9.83
N LEU A 535 18.60 -13.01 10.91
CA LEU A 535 19.02 -12.58 12.25
C LEU A 535 20.49 -12.16 12.29
N ASN A 536 21.35 -12.86 11.56
CA ASN A 536 22.80 -12.61 11.51
C ASN A 536 23.22 -11.60 10.44
N SER A 537 22.28 -11.02 9.68
CA SER A 537 22.60 -10.03 8.65
C SER A 537 23.25 -8.79 9.27
N SER A 538 24.37 -8.32 8.70
CA SER A 538 25.12 -7.19 9.26
C SER A 538 24.31 -5.88 9.15
N PRO A 539 24.42 -4.97 10.13
CA PRO A 539 23.76 -3.66 10.10
C PRO A 539 24.41 -2.66 9.11
N GLU A 540 25.24 -3.12 8.17
CA GLU A 540 26.03 -2.25 7.29
C GLU A 540 25.18 -1.56 6.22
N ALA A 541 23.97 -2.07 5.92
CA ALA A 541 22.97 -1.37 5.13
C ALA A 541 22.05 -0.55 6.03
N LYS A 542 21.83 0.74 5.71
CA LYS A 542 20.82 1.60 6.34
C LYS A 542 19.40 1.09 6.02
N ALA A 543 18.99 0.00 6.66
CA ALA A 543 17.62 -0.49 6.63
C ALA A 543 16.76 0.35 7.58
N ASP A 544 15.56 0.76 7.14
CA ASP A 544 14.61 1.52 7.97
C ASP A 544 14.11 0.68 9.14
N VAL A 545 13.84 -0.62 8.89
CA VAL A 545 13.49 -1.60 9.92
C VAL A 545 14.67 -2.55 10.15
N PRO A 546 15.10 -2.76 11.41
CA PRO A 546 16.11 -3.76 11.72
C PRO A 546 15.66 -5.18 11.30
N PRO A 547 16.44 -5.93 10.50
CA PRO A 547 16.08 -7.28 10.04
C PRO A 547 15.73 -8.25 11.18
N VAL A 548 16.35 -8.08 12.36
CA VAL A 548 16.06 -8.86 13.57
C VAL A 548 14.59 -8.74 14.01
N LEU A 549 13.97 -7.56 13.87
CA LEU A 549 12.56 -7.37 14.22
C LEU A 549 11.63 -8.08 13.23
N LEU A 550 12.00 -8.08 11.95
CA LEU A 550 11.23 -8.72 10.89
C LEU A 550 11.28 -10.26 11.03
N ALA A 551 12.47 -10.82 11.29
CA ALA A 551 12.62 -12.25 11.58
C ALA A 551 11.88 -12.66 12.87
N TRP A 552 11.95 -11.83 13.92
CA TRP A 552 11.20 -12.05 15.16
C TRP A 552 9.70 -12.05 14.91
N ASP A 553 9.19 -11.11 14.11
CA ASP A 553 7.77 -11.02 13.81
C ASP A 553 7.28 -12.25 13.03
N ALA A 554 8.02 -12.68 12.00
CA ALA A 554 7.71 -13.91 11.28
C ALA A 554 7.64 -15.13 12.23
N PHE A 555 8.61 -15.23 13.15
CA PHE A 555 8.64 -16.28 14.15
C PHE A 555 7.43 -16.24 15.11
N VAL A 556 7.14 -15.07 15.69
CA VAL A 556 6.02 -14.89 16.63
C VAL A 556 4.70 -15.25 15.97
N GLU A 557 4.46 -14.77 14.75
CA GLU A 557 3.23 -15.06 14.02
C GLU A 557 3.10 -16.55 13.68
N SER A 558 4.16 -17.16 13.15
CA SER A 558 4.11 -18.58 12.79
C SER A 558 3.93 -19.48 14.00
N LEU A 559 4.54 -19.16 15.16
CA LEU A 559 4.32 -19.93 16.39
C LEU A 559 2.88 -19.92 16.88
N ALA A 560 2.11 -18.86 16.60
CA ALA A 560 0.68 -18.83 16.93
C ALA A 560 -0.11 -19.93 16.20
N ARG A 561 0.42 -20.49 15.10
CA ARG A 561 -0.18 -21.60 14.33
C ARG A 561 0.18 -23.00 14.88
N PHE A 562 1.15 -23.11 15.79
CA PHE A 562 1.58 -24.39 16.38
C PHE A 562 0.80 -24.74 17.66
N GLN A 563 0.77 -26.03 18.00
CA GLN A 563 0.27 -26.50 19.30
C GLN A 563 1.17 -26.01 20.45
N LEU A 564 0.59 -25.88 21.64
CA LEU A 564 1.28 -25.36 22.83
C LEU A 564 2.58 -26.11 23.17
N THR A 565 2.61 -27.43 22.97
CA THR A 565 3.79 -28.27 23.20
C THR A 565 4.98 -27.84 22.33
N ASP A 566 4.71 -27.58 21.06
CA ASP A 566 5.75 -27.29 20.06
C ASP A 566 6.26 -25.86 20.22
N ARG A 567 5.38 -24.91 20.56
CA ARG A 567 5.76 -23.51 20.82
C ARG A 567 6.89 -23.40 21.83
N VAL A 568 6.82 -24.15 22.94
CA VAL A 568 7.83 -24.12 24.00
C VAL A 568 9.18 -24.65 23.51
N ALA A 569 9.18 -25.67 22.65
CA ALA A 569 10.40 -26.27 22.11
C ALA A 569 11.17 -25.29 21.20
N TYR A 570 10.46 -24.51 20.37
CA TYR A 570 11.04 -23.48 19.51
C TYR A 570 11.57 -22.26 20.29
N CYS A 571 10.90 -21.87 21.39
CA CYS A 571 11.30 -20.69 22.19
C CYS A 571 12.72 -20.81 22.75
N ASN A 572 13.18 -22.02 23.08
CA ASN A 572 14.53 -22.24 23.62
C ASN A 572 15.63 -21.79 22.66
N SER A 573 15.39 -21.87 21.35
CA SER A 573 16.35 -21.48 20.32
C SER A 573 16.34 -19.97 20.06
N MET A 574 15.22 -19.29 20.31
CA MET A 574 15.07 -17.84 20.13
C MET A 574 15.37 -16.99 21.37
N ASN A 575 15.50 -17.61 22.56
CA ASN A 575 15.77 -16.87 23.79
C ASN A 575 17.07 -16.04 23.74
N VAL A 576 18.05 -16.46 22.93
CA VAL A 576 19.36 -15.79 22.80
C VAL A 576 19.24 -14.39 22.18
N VAL A 577 18.29 -14.18 21.26
CA VAL A 577 18.11 -12.90 20.55
C VAL A 577 17.07 -11.98 21.20
N LEU A 578 16.43 -12.44 22.29
CA LEU A 578 15.32 -11.73 22.90
C LEU A 578 15.73 -10.38 23.48
N ASP A 579 16.89 -10.29 24.14
CA ASP A 579 17.38 -9.02 24.68
C ASP A 579 17.59 -7.97 23.58
N ASP A 580 18.19 -8.36 22.45
CA ASP A 580 18.43 -7.48 21.30
C ASP A 580 17.11 -7.01 20.67
N VAL A 581 16.17 -7.93 20.47
CA VAL A 581 14.84 -7.63 19.94
C VAL A 581 14.09 -6.66 20.85
N MET A 582 14.01 -6.96 22.15
CA MET A 582 13.27 -6.14 23.10
C MET A 582 13.90 -4.77 23.27
N SER A 583 15.24 -4.68 23.31
CA SER A 583 15.95 -3.41 23.32
C SER A 583 15.57 -2.56 22.11
N LYS A 584 15.54 -3.15 20.91
CA LYS A 584 15.22 -2.42 19.68
C LYS A 584 13.75 -2.05 19.56
N ILE A 585 12.84 -2.88 20.08
CA ILE A 585 11.43 -2.53 20.24
C ILE A 585 11.28 -1.29 21.13
N PHE A 586 11.89 -1.28 22.32
CA PHE A 586 11.78 -0.15 23.25
C PHE A 586 12.45 1.14 22.75
N GLU A 587 13.46 1.03 21.88
CA GLU A 587 14.05 2.18 21.18
C GLU A 587 13.05 2.85 20.21
N LEU A 588 12.19 2.07 19.55
CA LEU A 588 11.29 2.53 18.49
C LEU A 588 9.83 2.70 18.93
N LEU A 589 9.49 2.30 20.16
CA LEU A 589 8.14 2.40 20.71
C LEU A 589 7.70 3.88 20.83
N PRO A 590 6.47 4.23 20.40
CA PRO A 590 5.95 5.57 20.60
C PRO A 590 5.67 5.85 22.08
N GLN A 591 5.98 7.06 22.55
CA GLN A 591 5.71 7.42 23.96
C GLN A 591 4.21 7.43 24.30
N ASN A 592 3.36 7.83 23.35
CA ASN A 592 1.90 7.85 23.50
C ASN A 592 1.26 7.27 22.22
N PRO A 593 1.03 5.94 22.17
CA PRO A 593 0.51 5.27 20.99
C PRO A 593 -0.94 5.62 20.62
N HIS A 594 -1.76 6.18 21.54
CA HIS A 594 -3.22 6.25 21.36
C HIS A 594 -3.79 4.90 20.87
N ALA A 595 -3.53 3.85 21.65
CA ALA A 595 -3.60 2.44 21.22
C ALA A 595 -4.90 1.98 20.53
N CYS A 596 -6.03 2.66 20.75
CA CYS A 596 -7.30 2.36 20.07
C CYS A 596 -7.26 2.69 18.56
N ASP A 597 -6.37 3.59 18.13
CA ASP A 597 -6.27 4.07 16.74
C ASP A 597 -5.23 3.30 15.93
N ILE A 598 -4.46 2.41 16.58
CA ILE A 598 -3.43 1.58 15.94
C ILE A 598 -4.05 0.28 15.47
N VAL A 599 -3.91 0.01 14.17
CA VAL A 599 -4.23 -1.28 13.58
C VAL A 599 -3.17 -2.30 14.04
N LEU A 600 -3.59 -3.30 14.82
CA LEU A 600 -2.72 -4.33 15.39
C LEU A 600 -2.52 -5.55 14.46
N ASP A 601 -3.26 -5.58 13.36
CA ASP A 601 -3.20 -6.63 12.34
C ASP A 601 -2.36 -6.20 11.11
N TYR A 602 -2.39 -7.02 10.07
CA TYR A 602 -1.55 -6.89 8.88
C TYR A 602 -2.08 -5.91 7.84
N SER A 603 -3.29 -5.38 8.02
CA SER A 603 -3.84 -4.35 7.15
C SER A 603 -3.09 -3.01 7.28
N LEU A 604 -2.24 -2.83 8.30
CA LEU A 604 -1.37 -1.68 8.49
C LEU A 604 -0.52 -1.32 7.26
N PHE A 605 -0.15 -2.30 6.45
CA PHE A 605 0.74 -2.12 5.29
C PHE A 605 0.00 -2.04 3.95
N ARG A 606 -1.33 -2.07 3.98
CA ARG A 606 -2.17 -1.82 2.81
C ARG A 606 -2.18 -0.31 2.52
N ILE A 607 -2.42 0.08 1.26
CA ILE A 607 -2.39 1.49 0.80
C ILE A 607 -3.38 2.41 1.55
N GLU A 608 -4.33 1.85 2.30
CA GLU A 608 -5.27 2.62 3.12
C GLU A 608 -4.57 3.19 4.35
N ARG A 609 -4.63 4.52 4.49
CA ARG A 609 -4.02 5.23 5.61
C ARG A 609 -4.56 4.69 6.93
N SER A 610 -3.65 4.33 7.84
CA SER A 610 -3.99 4.33 9.26
C SER A 610 -4.29 5.77 9.68
N HIS A 611 -5.46 5.99 10.28
CA HIS A 611 -5.87 7.31 10.79
C HIS A 611 -5.05 7.76 12.00
N SER A 612 -4.18 6.91 12.53
CA SER A 612 -3.29 7.28 13.61
C SER A 612 -2.24 8.26 13.09
N GLY A 613 -2.13 9.44 13.68
CA GLY A 613 -1.11 10.44 13.33
C GLY A 613 0.34 10.02 13.63
N LEU A 614 0.60 8.73 13.83
CA LEU A 614 1.90 8.15 14.15
C LEU A 614 2.60 7.61 12.89
N PRO A 615 3.94 7.67 12.82
CA PRO A 615 4.70 7.01 11.77
C PRO A 615 4.39 5.50 11.70
N ILE A 616 4.36 4.95 10.48
CA ILE A 616 4.04 3.53 10.24
C ILE A 616 4.96 2.59 11.01
N LEU A 617 6.24 2.93 11.15
CA LEU A 617 7.22 2.17 11.93
C LEU A 617 6.81 2.07 13.42
N SER A 618 6.35 3.18 14.01
CA SER A 618 5.93 3.20 15.41
C SER A 618 4.67 2.36 15.64
N GLN A 619 3.72 2.41 14.71
CA GLN A 619 2.53 1.56 14.74
C GLN A 619 2.90 0.08 14.62
N TYR A 620 3.80 -0.24 13.70
CA TYR A 620 4.32 -1.59 13.50
C TYR A 620 4.98 -2.15 14.77
N VAL A 621 5.92 -1.40 15.37
CA VAL A 621 6.65 -1.83 16.56
C VAL A 621 5.72 -1.98 17.77
N PHE A 622 4.72 -1.10 17.91
CA PHE A 622 3.68 -1.26 18.93
C PHE A 622 2.89 -2.56 18.74
N GLY A 623 2.46 -2.83 17.50
CA GLY A 623 1.78 -4.08 17.15
C GLY A 623 2.64 -5.31 17.39
N LEU A 624 3.94 -5.26 17.07
CA LEU A 624 4.89 -6.34 17.31
C LEU A 624 5.09 -6.61 18.81
N PHE A 625 5.22 -5.57 19.63
CA PHE A 625 5.31 -5.71 21.08
C PHE A 625 4.05 -6.35 21.67
N TYR A 626 2.87 -5.90 21.23
CA TYR A 626 1.58 -6.49 21.60
C TYR A 626 1.49 -7.98 21.21
N ARG A 627 1.79 -8.32 19.95
CA ARG A 627 1.78 -9.72 19.47
C ARG A 627 2.74 -10.58 20.27
N THR A 628 3.95 -10.08 20.52
CA THR A 628 4.98 -10.78 21.32
C THR A 628 4.47 -11.09 22.74
N LEU A 629 3.87 -10.12 23.43
CA LEU A 629 3.28 -10.31 24.76
C LEU A 629 2.13 -11.31 24.76
N THR A 630 1.30 -11.32 23.72
CA THR A 630 0.13 -12.24 23.66
C THR A 630 0.49 -13.65 23.21
N THR A 631 1.51 -13.82 22.37
CA THR A 631 1.88 -15.12 21.82
C THR A 631 2.94 -15.82 22.65
N LEU A 632 3.87 -15.07 23.26
CA LEU A 632 5.01 -15.60 24.01
C LEU A 632 5.08 -15.09 25.48
N PRO A 633 3.97 -15.11 26.25
CA PRO A 633 3.94 -14.53 27.58
C PRO A 633 4.94 -15.18 28.55
N ALA A 634 5.15 -16.50 28.48
CA ALA A 634 6.08 -17.18 29.38
C ALA A 634 7.54 -16.78 29.11
N LEU A 635 7.91 -16.62 27.84
CA LEU A 635 9.24 -16.18 27.44
C LEU A 635 9.49 -14.73 27.90
N ILE A 636 8.51 -13.85 27.73
CA ILE A 636 8.61 -12.45 28.18
C ILE A 636 8.64 -12.34 29.70
N ARG A 637 7.90 -13.17 30.44
CA ARG A 637 8.02 -13.23 31.91
C ARG A 637 9.43 -13.57 32.35
N GLN A 638 10.03 -14.60 31.73
CA GLN A 638 11.39 -15.01 32.05
C GLN A 638 12.38 -13.85 31.82
N TRP A 639 12.29 -13.21 30.66
CA TRP A 639 13.10 -12.03 30.33
C TRP A 639 12.87 -10.86 31.30
N TYR A 640 11.61 -10.51 31.54
CA TYR A 640 11.24 -9.42 32.46
C TYR A 640 11.81 -9.65 33.87
N THR A 641 11.76 -10.88 34.38
CA THR A 641 12.33 -11.22 35.69
C THR A 641 13.86 -11.19 35.73
N SER A 642 14.55 -11.32 34.58
CA SER A 642 16.02 -11.20 34.51
C SER A 642 16.50 -9.76 34.35
N LEU A 643 15.60 -8.81 34.07
CA LEU A 643 15.97 -7.40 33.90
C LEU A 643 16.39 -6.73 35.22
N PRO A 644 17.31 -5.73 35.16
CA PRO A 644 17.52 -4.81 36.27
C PRO A 644 16.23 -4.09 36.65
N ARG A 645 16.04 -3.83 37.95
CA ARG A 645 14.81 -3.22 38.49
C ARG A 645 14.37 -1.94 37.77
N ALA A 646 15.32 -1.09 37.36
CA ALA A 646 15.00 0.14 36.64
C ALA A 646 14.40 -0.12 35.25
N ALA A 647 14.96 -1.08 34.50
CA ALA A 647 14.45 -1.46 33.19
C ALA A 647 13.09 -2.17 33.31
N ALA A 648 12.96 -3.11 34.25
CA ALA A 648 11.69 -3.77 34.55
C ALA A 648 10.57 -2.76 34.85
N ASN A 649 10.82 -1.74 35.68
CA ASN A 649 9.83 -0.70 35.99
C ASN A 649 9.36 0.08 34.74
N LEU A 650 10.24 0.33 33.77
CA LEU A 650 9.86 1.01 32.52
C LEU A 650 8.95 0.14 31.65
N VAL A 651 9.28 -1.16 31.54
CA VAL A 651 8.48 -2.16 30.83
C VAL A 651 7.10 -2.28 31.47
N ASP A 652 7.05 -2.39 32.79
CA ASP A 652 5.81 -2.49 33.57
C ASP A 652 4.90 -1.28 33.38
N MET A 653 5.43 -0.07 33.57
CA MET A 653 4.68 1.18 33.42
C MET A 653 4.09 1.32 32.01
N TYR A 654 4.88 1.01 30.98
CA TYR A 654 4.43 1.11 29.59
C TYR A 654 3.35 0.05 29.27
N THR A 655 3.58 -1.20 29.70
CA THR A 655 2.68 -2.33 29.46
C THR A 655 1.33 -2.11 30.15
N THR A 656 1.35 -1.77 31.44
CA THR A 656 0.15 -1.51 32.24
C THR A 656 -0.71 -0.39 31.65
N LYS A 657 -0.07 0.68 31.16
CA LYS A 657 -0.77 1.86 30.63
C LYS A 657 -1.34 1.64 29.23
N HIS A 658 -0.59 1.02 28.33
CA HIS A 658 -0.91 1.02 26.89
C HIS A 658 -1.31 -0.33 26.31
N VAL A 659 -0.80 -1.45 26.86
CA VAL A 659 -0.91 -2.76 26.22
C VAL A 659 -1.83 -3.71 26.99
N ALA A 660 -1.70 -3.78 28.32
CA ALA A 660 -2.52 -4.63 29.18
C ALA A 660 -4.05 -4.41 29.00
N PRO A 661 -4.56 -3.18 28.82
CA PRO A 661 -5.98 -2.96 28.52
C PRO A 661 -6.46 -3.60 27.21
N LEU A 662 -5.59 -3.65 26.19
CA LEU A 662 -5.90 -4.29 24.89
C LEU A 662 -5.94 -5.81 25.03
N ILE A 663 -4.98 -6.38 25.77
CA ILE A 663 -4.93 -7.82 26.05
C ILE A 663 -6.15 -8.25 26.85
N TRP A 664 -6.53 -7.47 27.86
CA TRP A 664 -7.77 -7.69 28.60
C TRP A 664 -9.00 -7.68 27.71
N LYS A 665 -9.10 -6.70 26.80
CA LYS A 665 -10.19 -6.65 25.82
C LYS A 665 -10.21 -7.92 24.96
N LYS A 666 -9.06 -8.35 24.42
CA LYS A 666 -8.93 -9.57 23.61
C LYS A 666 -9.39 -10.82 24.36
N GLU A 667 -8.99 -11.01 25.62
CA GLU A 667 -9.40 -12.17 26.42
C GLU A 667 -10.92 -12.18 26.66
N ARG A 668 -11.53 -11.02 26.94
CA ARG A 668 -13.00 -10.91 27.07
C ARG A 668 -13.72 -11.29 25.79
N ASP A 669 -13.24 -10.78 24.66
CA ASP A 669 -13.82 -11.04 23.35
C ASP A 669 -13.70 -12.55 23.02
N LEU A 670 -12.56 -13.17 23.31
CA LEU A 670 -12.34 -14.62 23.17
C LEU A 670 -13.33 -15.44 23.99
N ILE A 671 -13.52 -15.10 25.28
CA ILE A 671 -14.46 -15.79 26.18
C ILE A 671 -15.90 -15.71 25.65
N SER A 672 -16.29 -14.56 25.09
CA SER A 672 -17.67 -14.32 24.61
C SER A 672 -18.06 -15.17 23.40
N VAL A 673 -17.08 -15.54 22.55
CA VAL A 673 -17.32 -16.29 21.30
C VAL A 673 -17.03 -17.79 21.47
N GLN A 674 -16.21 -18.17 22.45
CA GLN A 674 -15.81 -19.55 22.67
C GLN A 674 -17.01 -20.46 23.03
N LYS A 675 -17.14 -21.58 22.33
CA LYS A 675 -18.15 -22.61 22.67
C LYS A 675 -17.71 -23.38 23.92
N MET A 676 -18.53 -23.31 24.97
CA MET A 676 -18.25 -24.01 26.23
C MET A 676 -18.78 -25.45 26.23
N PRO A 677 -18.09 -26.39 26.90
CA PRO A 677 -18.65 -27.69 27.25
C PRO A 677 -19.95 -27.55 28.04
N ARG A 678 -20.87 -28.54 27.93
CA ARG A 678 -22.19 -28.48 28.59
C ARG A 678 -22.15 -28.33 30.11
N SER A 679 -21.09 -28.82 30.74
CA SER A 679 -20.89 -28.78 32.19
C SER A 679 -20.09 -27.56 32.65
N LEU A 680 -19.76 -26.60 31.77
CA LEU A 680 -18.92 -25.45 32.09
C LEU A 680 -19.62 -24.15 31.69
N GLU A 681 -19.80 -23.25 32.66
CA GLU A 681 -20.25 -21.88 32.46
C GLU A 681 -19.09 -20.91 32.79
N VAL A 682 -18.84 -19.90 31.96
CA VAL A 682 -17.77 -18.92 32.18
C VAL A 682 -18.36 -17.51 32.12
N ARG A 683 -18.08 -16.71 33.14
CA ARG A 683 -18.56 -15.34 33.31
C ARG A 683 -17.38 -14.40 33.55
N VAL A 684 -17.48 -13.16 33.07
CA VAL A 684 -16.40 -12.16 33.22
C VAL A 684 -16.85 -10.95 34.02
N LEU A 685 -16.11 -10.65 35.08
CA LEU A 685 -16.31 -9.48 35.93
C LEU A 685 -15.37 -8.35 35.48
N GLY A 686 -15.86 -7.57 34.52
CA GLY A 686 -15.11 -6.52 33.81
C GLY A 686 -14.35 -5.53 34.70
N ALA A 687 -14.98 -5.07 35.78
CA ALA A 687 -14.48 -3.99 36.63
C ALA A 687 -13.25 -4.37 37.46
N VAL A 688 -13.17 -5.64 37.88
CA VAL A 688 -12.10 -6.18 38.73
C VAL A 688 -11.13 -7.08 37.98
N ARG A 689 -11.27 -7.20 36.64
CA ARG A 689 -10.46 -8.08 35.77
C ARG A 689 -10.46 -9.54 36.22
N GLU A 690 -11.63 -10.01 36.67
CA GLU A 690 -11.80 -11.37 37.20
C GLU A 690 -12.65 -12.22 36.24
N ILE A 691 -12.28 -13.48 36.08
CA ILE A 691 -13.00 -14.48 35.29
C ILE A 691 -13.46 -15.59 36.24
N VAL A 692 -14.75 -15.88 36.20
CA VAL A 692 -15.40 -16.90 37.04
C VAL A 692 -15.83 -18.05 36.15
N ALA A 693 -15.26 -19.24 36.37
CA ALA A 693 -15.66 -20.45 35.67
C ALA A 693 -16.34 -21.43 36.64
N GLU A 694 -17.56 -21.84 36.33
CA GLU A 694 -18.35 -22.77 37.13
C GLU A 694 -18.48 -24.10 36.39
N TYR A 695 -18.07 -25.17 37.05
CA TYR A 695 -18.24 -26.53 36.56
C TYR A 695 -19.39 -27.21 37.31
N ASP A 696 -20.43 -27.59 36.57
CA ASP A 696 -21.61 -28.25 37.10
C ASP A 696 -21.33 -29.74 37.35
N LEU A 697 -21.55 -30.16 38.59
CA LEU A 697 -21.51 -31.54 39.07
C LEU A 697 -22.94 -31.93 39.51
N GLU A 698 -23.29 -33.21 39.49
CA GLU A 698 -24.68 -33.68 39.69
C GLU A 698 -25.38 -33.05 40.92
N ASP A 699 -24.67 -32.93 42.05
CA ASP A 699 -25.21 -32.41 43.32
C ASP A 699 -24.57 -31.09 43.80
N ALA A 700 -23.64 -30.49 43.04
CA ALA A 700 -22.90 -29.30 43.46
C ALA A 700 -22.18 -28.59 42.30
N LYS A 701 -21.67 -27.37 42.54
CA LYS A 701 -20.86 -26.64 41.56
C LYS A 701 -19.45 -26.44 42.10
N MET A 702 -18.45 -26.58 41.24
CA MET A 702 -17.08 -26.18 41.55
C MET A 702 -16.75 -24.89 40.82
N THR A 703 -16.19 -23.91 41.53
CA THR A 703 -15.97 -22.56 40.99
C THR A 703 -14.48 -22.25 40.94
N LEU A 704 -14.00 -21.75 39.80
CA LEU A 704 -12.64 -21.26 39.60
C LEU A 704 -12.69 -19.74 39.38
N LEU A 705 -11.91 -19.02 40.18
CA LEU A 705 -11.70 -17.58 40.06
C LEU A 705 -10.31 -17.33 39.48
N VAL A 706 -10.23 -16.54 38.42
CA VAL A 706 -8.97 -16.13 37.79
C VAL A 706 -8.93 -14.61 37.72
N GLU A 707 -8.10 -13.99 38.55
CA GLU A 707 -7.91 -12.54 38.60
C GLU A 707 -6.66 -12.16 37.78
N LEU A 708 -6.83 -11.30 36.77
CA LEU A 708 -5.74 -10.81 35.94
C LEU A 708 -5.14 -9.53 36.55
N PRO A 709 -3.81 -9.48 36.78
CA PRO A 709 -3.18 -8.31 37.36
C PRO A 709 -3.18 -7.10 36.39
N ALA A 710 -2.88 -5.92 36.93
CA ALA A 710 -2.90 -4.67 36.18
C ALA A 710 -1.91 -4.67 34.98
N ASP A 711 -0.78 -5.34 35.16
CA ASP A 711 0.38 -5.47 34.27
C ASP A 711 0.37 -6.78 33.46
N TYR A 712 -0.74 -7.53 33.43
CA TYR A 712 -0.84 -8.76 32.64
C TYR A 712 -0.46 -8.50 31.17
N PRO A 713 0.46 -9.28 30.56
CA PRO A 713 0.94 -10.60 30.97
C PRO A 713 2.33 -10.62 31.63
N LEU A 714 2.80 -9.55 32.27
CA LEU A 714 4.08 -9.55 33.01
C LEU A 714 3.98 -10.28 34.34
N SER A 715 2.89 -10.08 35.10
CA SER A 715 2.55 -10.85 36.32
C SER A 715 1.51 -11.94 36.07
N VAL A 716 1.64 -13.06 36.79
CA VAL A 716 0.85 -14.27 36.55
C VAL A 716 -0.55 -14.06 37.15
N PRO A 717 -1.64 -14.52 36.49
CA PRO A 717 -2.97 -14.44 37.08
C PRO A 717 -3.04 -15.12 38.46
N ILE A 718 -3.78 -14.50 39.38
CA ILE A 718 -4.08 -15.07 40.69
C ILE A 718 -5.24 -16.05 40.49
N ILE A 719 -5.11 -17.25 41.06
CA ILE A 719 -6.05 -18.34 40.82
C ILE A 719 -6.56 -18.86 42.15
N GLU A 720 -7.87 -18.83 42.31
CA GLU A 720 -8.55 -19.41 43.47
C GLU A 720 -9.60 -20.41 43.00
N ASN A 721 -9.84 -21.43 43.83
CA ASN A 721 -10.88 -22.41 43.57
C ASN A 721 -11.80 -22.41 44.78
N GLU A 722 -13.06 -22.12 44.58
CA GLU A 722 -14.10 -22.11 45.61
C GLU A 722 -14.99 -23.35 45.46
N ASN A 723 -15.60 -23.78 46.58
CA ASN A 723 -16.52 -24.92 46.60
C ASN A 723 -15.93 -26.25 46.07
N ALA A 724 -14.62 -26.43 46.22
CA ALA A 724 -13.96 -27.68 45.83
C ALA A 724 -14.53 -28.88 46.61
N ILE A 725 -15.15 -29.82 45.87
CA ILE A 725 -15.71 -31.07 46.42
C ILE A 725 -14.59 -32.07 46.78
N VAL A 726 -13.42 -31.89 46.16
CA VAL A 726 -12.22 -32.70 46.41
C VAL A 726 -11.50 -32.27 47.70
N ASN A 727 -10.69 -33.18 48.25
CA ASN A 727 -9.89 -32.86 49.44
C ASN A 727 -8.88 -31.72 49.17
N ARG A 728 -8.36 -31.13 50.26
CA ARG A 728 -7.46 -29.97 50.21
C ARG A 728 -6.20 -30.21 49.36
N ASP A 729 -5.68 -31.43 49.37
CA ASP A 729 -4.45 -31.79 48.64
C ASP A 729 -4.67 -31.86 47.13
N VAL A 730 -5.77 -32.48 46.67
CA VAL A 730 -6.15 -32.53 45.25
C VAL A 730 -6.45 -31.13 44.74
N LYS A 731 -7.19 -30.32 45.51
CA LYS A 731 -7.43 -28.91 45.20
C LYS A 731 -6.11 -28.14 45.00
N ARG A 732 -5.17 -28.30 45.93
CA ARG A 732 -3.85 -27.63 45.86
C ARG A 732 -3.05 -28.07 44.63
N LYS A 733 -3.11 -29.35 44.26
CA LYS A 733 -2.45 -29.87 43.05
C LYS A 733 -3.04 -29.27 41.77
N TRP A 734 -4.37 -29.19 41.67
CA TRP A 734 -5.02 -28.61 40.49
C TRP A 734 -4.73 -27.12 40.34
N LEU A 735 -4.76 -26.37 41.44
CA LEU A 735 -4.35 -24.96 41.44
C LEU A 735 -2.88 -24.81 41.02
N LEU A 736 -1.97 -25.60 41.60
CA LEU A 736 -0.56 -25.59 41.22
C LEU A 736 -0.36 -25.91 39.73
N GLN A 737 -1.07 -26.91 39.21
CA GLN A 737 -1.02 -27.28 37.80
C GLN A 737 -1.45 -26.12 36.89
N LEU A 738 -2.55 -25.45 37.24
CA LEU A 738 -3.07 -24.33 36.46
C LEU A 738 -2.15 -23.10 36.56
N THR A 739 -1.63 -22.79 37.75
CA THR A 739 -0.62 -21.73 37.93
C THR A 739 0.64 -22.01 37.11
N LEU A 740 1.14 -23.25 37.12
CA LEU A 740 2.31 -23.63 36.32
C LEU A 740 2.04 -23.50 34.82
N PHE A 741 0.83 -23.85 34.36
CA PHE A 741 0.40 -23.66 32.98
C PHE A 741 0.40 -22.18 32.59
N LEU A 742 -0.32 -21.33 33.32
CA LEU A 742 -0.42 -19.88 33.02
C LEU A 742 0.91 -19.12 33.18
N ALA A 743 1.82 -19.62 34.01
CA ALA A 743 3.12 -18.98 34.23
C ALA A 743 4.17 -19.39 33.18
N HIS A 744 4.19 -20.65 32.75
CA HIS A 744 5.31 -21.22 31.99
C HIS A 744 4.93 -21.73 30.59
N GLN A 745 3.68 -21.56 30.18
CA GLN A 745 3.23 -21.92 28.84
C GLN A 745 2.72 -20.70 28.09
N ASN A 746 2.87 -20.76 26.78
CA ASN A 746 2.48 -19.69 25.86
C ASN A 746 1.02 -19.85 25.40
N GLY A 747 0.12 -20.11 26.35
CA GLY A 747 -1.32 -20.33 26.13
C GLY A 747 -2.19 -19.22 26.73
N SER A 748 -3.43 -19.13 26.26
CA SER A 748 -4.41 -18.16 26.75
C SER A 748 -4.97 -18.55 28.12
N VAL A 749 -5.64 -17.60 28.79
CA VAL A 749 -6.35 -17.89 30.05
C VAL A 749 -7.48 -18.90 29.80
N MET A 750 -8.17 -18.77 28.67
CA MET A 750 -9.21 -19.70 28.23
C MET A 750 -8.68 -21.14 28.09
N ASP A 751 -7.51 -21.33 27.50
CA ASP A 751 -6.88 -22.67 27.39
C ASP A 751 -6.67 -23.29 28.78
N GLY A 752 -6.27 -22.47 29.76
CA GLY A 752 -6.13 -22.88 31.15
C GLY A 752 -7.46 -23.32 31.78
N ILE A 753 -8.54 -22.56 31.57
CA ILE A 753 -9.89 -22.88 32.08
C ILE A 753 -10.39 -24.20 31.46
N LEU A 754 -10.22 -24.40 30.15
CA LEU A 754 -10.60 -25.63 29.48
C LEU A 754 -9.77 -26.84 29.97
N MET A 755 -8.48 -26.65 30.21
CA MET A 755 -7.62 -27.67 30.83
C MET A 755 -8.13 -28.03 32.23
N TRP A 756 -8.50 -27.04 33.05
CA TRP A 756 -9.07 -27.26 34.38
C TRP A 756 -10.38 -28.06 34.31
N ALA A 757 -11.32 -27.68 33.44
CA ALA A 757 -12.57 -28.42 33.24
C ALA A 757 -12.32 -29.88 32.80
N LYS A 758 -11.36 -30.09 31.89
CA LYS A 758 -10.94 -31.42 31.45
C LYS A 758 -10.35 -32.25 32.60
N ASN A 759 -9.57 -31.64 33.49
CA ASN A 759 -9.02 -32.32 34.66
C ASN A 759 -10.12 -32.83 35.59
N ILE A 760 -11.14 -32.03 35.84
CA ILE A 760 -12.30 -32.42 36.66
C ILE A 760 -12.99 -33.62 36.02
N ALA A 761 -13.37 -33.52 34.74
CA ALA A 761 -14.06 -34.59 34.03
C ALA A 761 -13.29 -35.92 34.11
N ARG A 762 -11.96 -35.89 33.87
CA ARG A 762 -11.12 -37.10 33.92
C ARG A 762 -10.95 -37.64 35.34
N HIS A 763 -10.92 -36.78 36.34
CA HIS A 763 -10.87 -37.22 37.73
C HIS A 763 -12.17 -37.96 38.13
N LEU A 764 -13.33 -37.46 37.70
CA LEU A 764 -14.63 -38.10 37.93
C LEU A 764 -14.74 -39.46 37.23
N GLU A 765 -14.11 -39.63 36.07
CA GLU A 765 -13.98 -40.91 35.37
C GLU A 765 -13.03 -41.91 36.08
N GLY A 766 -12.41 -41.53 37.19
CA GLY A 766 -11.51 -42.38 37.97
C GLY A 766 -10.09 -42.48 37.42
N ALA A 767 -9.64 -41.50 36.63
CA ALA A 767 -8.26 -41.48 36.14
C ALA A 767 -7.26 -41.26 37.29
N GLU A 768 -6.28 -42.16 37.42
CA GLU A 768 -5.21 -42.06 38.42
C GLU A 768 -4.20 -40.97 38.04
N ASP A 769 -3.64 -40.27 39.04
CA ASP A 769 -2.62 -39.23 38.83
C ASP A 769 -1.25 -39.80 38.42
N CYS A 770 -0.48 -39.01 37.67
CA CYS A 770 0.94 -39.29 37.52
C CYS A 770 1.66 -39.06 38.84
N THR A 771 2.41 -40.06 39.31
CA THR A 771 3.11 -39.94 40.59
C THR A 771 4.44 -39.18 40.54
N ILE A 772 4.87 -38.69 39.37
CA ILE A 772 6.04 -37.81 39.24
C ILE A 772 5.60 -36.35 39.30
N CYS A 773 4.68 -35.96 38.41
CA CYS A 773 4.24 -34.57 38.31
C CYS A 773 2.99 -34.27 39.13
N MET A 774 2.37 -35.29 39.75
CA MET A 774 1.17 -35.20 40.59
C MET A 774 -0.06 -34.66 39.84
N MET A 775 -0.11 -34.80 38.52
CA MET A 775 -1.21 -34.31 37.67
C MET A 775 -1.93 -35.48 36.98
N THR A 776 -3.25 -35.37 36.85
CA THR A 776 -4.08 -36.33 36.07
C THR A 776 -3.87 -36.14 34.57
N VAL A 777 -3.83 -34.89 34.10
CA VAL A 777 -3.49 -34.54 32.71
C VAL A 777 -2.15 -33.82 32.74
N HIS A 778 -1.19 -34.24 31.91
CA HIS A 778 0.12 -33.60 31.87
C HIS A 778 -0.02 -32.16 31.41
N SER A 779 0.63 -31.21 32.11
CA SER A 779 0.49 -29.79 31.80
C SER A 779 0.95 -29.44 30.39
N LYS A 780 1.98 -30.12 29.85
CA LYS A 780 2.49 -29.85 28.50
C LYS A 780 1.75 -30.64 27.43
N THR A 781 1.77 -31.97 27.53
CA THR A 781 1.27 -32.86 26.46
C THR A 781 -0.22 -33.11 26.51
N LEU A 782 -0.92 -32.63 27.56
CA LEU A 782 -2.36 -32.83 27.75
C LEU A 782 -2.78 -34.32 27.73
N GLN A 783 -1.83 -35.22 27.99
CA GLN A 783 -2.01 -36.67 28.01
C GLN A 783 -2.29 -37.19 29.43
N LEU A 784 -2.96 -38.33 29.49
CA LEU A 784 -3.18 -39.09 30.73
C LEU A 784 -1.96 -39.97 31.05
N PRO A 785 -1.73 -40.34 32.32
CA PRO A 785 -0.64 -41.21 32.69
C PRO A 785 -0.97 -42.65 32.27
N ARG A 786 -0.47 -43.04 31.10
CA ARG A 786 -0.73 -44.35 30.50
C ARG A 786 0.24 -45.42 31.00
N ILE A 787 1.44 -45.04 31.42
CA ILE A 787 2.48 -45.99 31.81
C ILE A 787 2.27 -46.42 33.26
N ARG A 788 2.08 -47.72 33.50
CA ARG A 788 1.84 -48.29 34.83
C ARG A 788 3.01 -49.18 35.26
N CYS A 789 3.60 -48.92 36.43
CA CYS A 789 4.63 -49.79 36.99
C CYS A 789 4.05 -51.17 37.30
N LYS A 790 4.70 -52.25 36.82
CA LYS A 790 4.23 -53.62 37.11
C LYS A 790 4.29 -53.98 38.60
N GLN A 791 5.27 -53.46 39.34
CA GLN A 791 5.52 -53.79 40.74
C GLN A 791 4.61 -52.99 41.68
N CYS A 792 4.71 -51.66 41.68
CA CYS A 792 3.95 -50.80 42.59
C CYS A 792 2.61 -50.31 42.03
N LYS A 793 2.27 -50.63 40.77
CA LYS A 793 1.01 -50.28 40.10
C LYS A 793 0.71 -48.78 39.92
N ASN A 794 1.58 -47.89 40.38
CA ASN A 794 1.48 -46.45 40.16
C ASN A 794 1.63 -46.08 38.68
N ARG A 795 0.96 -44.98 38.28
CA ARG A 795 0.97 -44.48 36.90
C ARG A 795 1.86 -43.27 36.70
N PHE A 796 2.30 -43.11 35.46
CA PHE A 796 3.19 -42.06 35.00
C PHE A 796 2.79 -41.56 33.61
N HIS A 797 2.93 -40.26 33.37
CA HIS A 797 3.00 -39.74 32.00
C HIS A 797 4.29 -40.22 31.36
N ALA A 798 4.24 -40.52 30.06
CA ALA A 798 5.41 -40.96 29.32
C ALA A 798 6.56 -39.95 29.43
N ASP A 799 6.27 -38.65 29.26
CA ASP A 799 7.27 -37.58 29.38
C ASP A 799 7.88 -37.46 30.77
N CYS A 800 7.05 -37.58 31.83
CA CYS A 800 7.54 -37.49 33.20
C CYS A 800 8.48 -38.65 33.53
N LEU A 801 8.11 -39.86 33.11
CA LEU A 801 8.93 -41.05 33.36
C LEU A 801 10.22 -41.02 32.55
N ARG A 802 10.15 -40.54 31.29
CA ARG A 802 11.33 -40.34 30.43
C ARG A 802 12.33 -39.37 31.06
N LYS A 803 11.87 -38.17 31.45
CA LYS A 803 12.71 -37.16 32.10
C LYS A 803 13.32 -37.68 33.41
N TRP A 804 12.58 -38.50 34.15
CA TRP A 804 13.12 -39.17 35.33
C TRP A 804 14.28 -40.10 34.97
N PHE A 805 14.11 -41.00 33.98
CA PHE A 805 15.18 -41.91 33.56
C PHE A 805 16.44 -41.17 33.08
N GLU A 806 16.27 -40.07 32.34
CA GLU A 806 17.35 -39.20 31.90
C GLU A 806 18.12 -38.61 33.10
N THR A 807 17.40 -38.00 34.04
CA THR A 807 18.02 -37.36 35.21
C THR A 807 18.60 -38.36 36.21
N SER A 808 18.05 -39.56 36.32
CA SER A 808 18.53 -40.60 37.26
C SER A 808 19.53 -41.56 36.64
N SER A 809 19.79 -41.50 35.33
CA SER A 809 20.64 -42.43 34.56
C SER A 809 20.27 -43.92 34.71
N GLN A 810 19.03 -44.22 35.11
CA GLN A 810 18.56 -45.58 35.39
C GLN A 810 17.07 -45.70 35.02
N SER A 811 16.69 -46.76 34.31
CA SER A 811 15.30 -47.07 33.92
C SER A 811 14.48 -47.72 35.05
N THR A 812 14.60 -47.17 36.27
CA THR A 812 13.96 -47.70 37.48
C THR A 812 12.76 -46.86 37.88
N CYS A 813 11.74 -47.50 38.44
CA CYS A 813 10.57 -46.81 38.96
C CYS A 813 10.95 -45.80 40.06
N PRO A 814 10.52 -44.52 39.98
CA PRO A 814 10.84 -43.51 40.99
C PRO A 814 10.46 -43.89 42.42
N LEU A 815 9.42 -44.73 42.57
CA LEU A 815 8.84 -45.09 43.86
C LEU A 815 9.39 -46.39 44.43
N CYS A 816 9.41 -47.45 43.62
CA CYS A 816 9.78 -48.80 44.09
C CYS A 816 11.12 -49.30 43.56
N ARG A 817 11.81 -48.50 42.73
CA ARG A 817 13.11 -48.80 42.11
C ARG A 817 13.16 -50.08 41.26
N SER A 818 12.01 -50.69 40.94
CA SER A 818 11.95 -51.83 40.01
C SER A 818 12.29 -51.38 38.59
N ASN A 819 13.09 -52.17 37.86
CA ASN A 819 13.37 -51.92 36.45
C ASN A 819 12.09 -51.95 35.60
N PHE A 820 11.92 -50.94 34.75
CA PHE A 820 10.99 -51.01 33.63
C PHE A 820 11.64 -51.84 32.52
N ARG A 821 10.97 -52.92 32.07
CA ARG A 821 11.47 -53.75 30.95
C ARG A 821 11.11 -53.07 29.63
N THR A 822 12.04 -53.06 28.68
CA THR A 822 11.97 -52.38 27.37
C THR A 822 10.67 -52.61 26.59
N ALA A 823 10.07 -53.80 26.64
CA ALA A 823 8.81 -54.12 25.95
C ALA A 823 7.52 -53.52 26.58
N GLN A 824 7.61 -52.41 27.31
CA GLN A 824 6.49 -51.70 27.94
C GLN A 824 6.56 -50.17 27.86
N LEU A 825 7.67 -49.65 27.34
CA LEU A 825 7.73 -48.28 26.84
C LEU A 825 7.08 -48.25 25.46
#